data_AF-A0A2W7CSJ8-F1
#
_entry.id   AF-A0A2W7CSJ8-F1
#
_cell.length_a   1.000
_cell.length_b   1.000
_cell.length_c   1.000
_cell.angle_alpha   90.00
_cell.angle_beta   90.00
_cell.angle_gamma   90.00
#
_symmetry.space_group_name_H-M   'P 1'
#
loop_
_entity.id
_entity.type
_entity.pdbx_description
1 polymer ?
#
loop_
_entity_poly.entity_id
_entity_poly.type
_entity_poly.pdbx_seq_one_letter_code
_entity_poly.pdbx_strand_id
1 'polypeptide(L)'
;MTSTVDPISLPQRAASNDTEIDRAALARLLVEIARNVDPDHHARFDGVPTADRRMETLRQLLVGREISELSRVTHLLGEPEQLATAVGGVLPSAAARASHAQLGEALAPAVERAVQRSIQKSPRTLTDILYPVFLPAIRKSIGEKIDQTFQSLNETLRHIFTWHGLKWRFESWRTGASFSEVVLKHSLVYRVEHVFLISRNSGLLIAHVTADNATSEDPQLISSMLSAIQDFVKDSFNEKEQSSLDTIRFGDLRLWSEVGQFATLVSVIRGNPPEELHEIVRDVLLRIHEESSEALGEFDGDGSQLAGVEAQLQTCVELKQEESNQGFPWLVVAVAVLFLSLAGGWFFLSWQSGQRWQAYVSRLGTQPGIIVSEQKIRYGQFYIAGLRDPLAADPQSLLSGTQVDPARVHSQWQFYQSLEPEFVLKRLTASLAPPDSVRLSIVNDRIVAEGEAPATWIKRAQAAAQQLSAGGPVFDISRVRDVSPEEREAERWQAYVSRLGAQPGIIVAEQKIRDGQFYIAGLRDPLGADPQSLLSGTQIDPARVHSQWQFYQSLEPAFVLKRLMASLYPPDTVRLSIVNDRIVAEGEAPDTWIDRARAAARQLSAGGPEFDISKVRDVSPEARAAEHWQYYVSRLEAQSGIIVAQQTARGGHFYISGLRDPLAADPQALLSGTEVDPARVHAQWQFYQSLEPEFVLKRLTASLTPPKSVLLSIVQGRIVVVGEAPVGWINRARAAAEQLSADGVVLDVSQLRELNLAELNHLREAIQATDIFFYSGKAVPGPEQTPVLDRLADQLKEFAQSARKSGVTARFMLTGHSDGTGRETANVSISAARAEAVRALLNRRGVAPELLLVRGAGTFEPVVPENSQTGSSTNRRVSVTVNLD
;
A
#
# COMPACT_ATOMS: atom_id res chain seq x y z
N MET A 1 -44.85 68.85 -76.91
CA MET A 1 -45.76 68.15 -75.99
C MET A 1 -44.96 67.86 -74.72
N THR A 2 -44.86 68.87 -73.84
CA THR A 2 -45.48 68.94 -72.49
C THR A 2 -44.73 68.03 -71.48
N SER A 3 -43.64 68.48 -70.86
CA SER A 3 -43.47 69.51 -69.79
C SER A 3 -43.47 68.91 -68.38
N THR A 4 -42.27 68.53 -67.93
CA THR A 4 -41.54 68.93 -66.70
C THR A 4 -42.28 69.28 -65.38
N VAL A 5 -41.58 68.89 -64.29
CA VAL A 5 -41.37 69.55 -62.97
C VAL A 5 -42.04 68.87 -61.76
N ASP A 6 -41.19 68.59 -60.75
CA ASP A 6 -41.48 68.23 -59.35
C ASP A 6 -42.49 69.17 -58.67
N PRO A 7 -43.04 68.78 -57.50
CA PRO A 7 -43.46 69.77 -56.52
C PRO A 7 -42.74 69.62 -55.17
N ILE A 8 -42.18 70.78 -54.80
CA ILE A 8 -41.75 71.23 -53.48
C ILE A 8 -42.96 71.38 -52.55
N SER A 9 -42.70 71.11 -51.27
CA SER A 9 -43.49 71.30 -50.05
C SER A 9 -44.08 72.70 -49.87
N LEU A 10 -45.19 72.84 -49.11
CA LEU A 10 -45.57 74.04 -48.30
C LEU A 10 -46.81 73.70 -47.40
N PRO A 11 -47.16 74.47 -46.34
CA PRO A 11 -46.88 74.14 -44.94
C PRO A 11 -48.10 73.80 -44.06
N GLN A 12 -47.81 73.24 -42.88
CA GLN A 12 -48.69 73.19 -41.70
C GLN A 12 -49.04 74.60 -41.21
N ARG A 13 -50.32 74.84 -40.87
CA ARG A 13 -50.66 75.73 -39.75
C ARG A 13 -51.99 75.36 -39.08
N ALA A 14 -51.80 75.03 -37.80
CA ALA A 14 -52.61 75.07 -36.59
C ALA A 14 -54.10 75.48 -36.64
N ALA A 15 -54.86 74.68 -35.91
CA ALA A 15 -56.18 74.95 -35.34
C ALA A 15 -56.16 76.11 -34.33
N SER A 16 -57.28 76.82 -34.24
CA SER A 16 -57.67 77.60 -33.05
C SER A 16 -59.01 77.07 -32.54
N ASN A 17 -59.00 76.71 -31.25
CA ASN A 17 -60.14 76.29 -30.43
C ASN A 17 -61.16 77.41 -30.24
N ASP A 18 -62.45 77.07 -30.18
CA ASP A 18 -63.31 77.37 -29.02
C ASP A 18 -64.76 76.93 -29.25
N THR A 19 -65.23 75.95 -28.47
CA THR A 19 -66.60 75.91 -27.92
C THR A 19 -66.56 75.14 -26.61
N GLU A 20 -66.63 75.87 -25.50
CA GLU A 20 -66.76 75.38 -24.12
C GLU A 20 -67.99 74.46 -23.95
N ILE A 21 -67.76 73.28 -23.36
CA ILE A 21 -68.82 72.40 -22.85
C ILE A 21 -68.99 72.71 -21.36
N ASP A 22 -70.21 73.09 -20.96
CA ASP A 22 -70.59 73.40 -19.58
C ASP A 22 -70.50 72.14 -18.69
N ARG A 23 -69.40 72.06 -17.94
CA ARG A 23 -69.04 70.94 -17.06
C ARG A 23 -69.99 70.81 -15.87
N ALA A 24 -70.75 71.84 -15.52
CA ALA A 24 -71.71 71.79 -14.41
C ALA A 24 -72.99 71.04 -14.79
N ALA A 25 -73.40 71.09 -16.06
CA ALA A 25 -74.53 70.32 -16.57
C ALA A 25 -74.19 68.83 -16.71
N LEU A 26 -72.98 68.53 -17.18
CA LEU A 26 -72.48 67.16 -17.32
C LEU A 26 -72.35 66.45 -15.97
N ALA A 27 -71.90 67.16 -14.93
CA ALA A 27 -71.75 66.61 -13.59
C ALA A 27 -73.10 66.24 -12.94
N ARG A 28 -74.17 67.00 -13.20
CA ARG A 28 -75.52 66.68 -12.68
C ARG A 28 -76.11 65.47 -13.38
N LEU A 29 -75.96 65.38 -14.70
CA LEU A 29 -76.42 64.25 -15.51
C LEU A 29 -75.72 62.93 -15.12
N LEU A 30 -74.41 62.97 -14.86
CA LEU A 30 -73.65 61.79 -14.43
C LEU A 30 -74.03 61.32 -13.02
N VAL A 31 -74.37 62.23 -12.11
CA VAL A 31 -74.85 61.90 -10.75
C VAL A 31 -76.27 61.35 -10.76
N GLU A 32 -77.11 61.80 -11.69
CA GLU A 32 -78.50 61.35 -11.85
C GLU A 32 -78.59 59.97 -12.54
N ILE A 33 -77.64 59.67 -13.43
CA ILE A 33 -77.44 58.33 -14.01
C ILE A 33 -76.90 57.36 -12.95
N ALA A 34 -75.96 57.79 -12.10
CA ALA A 34 -75.41 56.94 -11.05
C ALA A 34 -76.39 56.58 -9.92
N ARG A 35 -77.45 57.38 -9.71
CA ARG A 35 -78.48 57.11 -8.68
C ARG A 35 -79.60 56.17 -9.12
N ASN A 36 -79.74 55.90 -10.42
CA ASN A 36 -80.85 55.12 -10.99
C ASN A 36 -80.43 53.78 -11.61
N VAL A 37 -79.19 53.33 -11.40
CA VAL A 37 -78.71 52.04 -11.90
C VAL A 37 -78.55 51.06 -10.74
N ASP A 38 -79.57 50.23 -10.54
CA ASP A 38 -79.54 49.03 -9.71
C ASP A 38 -78.68 47.94 -10.41
N PRO A 39 -77.60 47.40 -9.80
CA PRO A 39 -76.66 46.51 -10.49
C PRO A 39 -77.19 45.09 -10.78
N ASP A 40 -78.33 44.69 -10.21
CA ASP A 40 -78.77 43.29 -10.20
C ASP A 40 -79.87 42.94 -11.23
N HIS A 41 -80.05 43.75 -12.28
CA HIS A 41 -80.93 43.42 -13.41
C HIS A 41 -80.14 43.09 -14.68
N HIS A 42 -79.71 41.82 -14.80
CA HIS A 42 -79.44 41.23 -16.10
C HIS A 42 -80.75 41.07 -16.88
N ALA A 43 -81.04 42.01 -17.77
CA ALA A 43 -82.13 41.87 -18.73
C ALA A 43 -81.82 40.69 -19.67
N ARG A 44 -82.50 39.56 -19.44
CA ARG A 44 -82.65 38.49 -20.43
C ARG A 44 -83.25 39.09 -21.70
N PHE A 45 -82.59 38.87 -22.84
CA PHE A 45 -83.15 39.13 -24.15
C PHE A 45 -84.21 38.06 -24.48
N ASP A 46 -85.41 38.25 -23.94
CA ASP A 46 -86.60 37.58 -24.47
C ASP A 46 -87.26 38.50 -25.50
N GLY A 47 -87.56 37.93 -26.67
CA GLY A 47 -87.75 38.61 -27.95
C GLY A 47 -88.77 39.76 -27.97
N VAL A 48 -88.37 40.85 -28.63
CA VAL A 48 -89.29 41.90 -29.08
C VAL A 48 -89.74 41.57 -30.52
N PRO A 49 -91.06 41.56 -30.81
CA PRO A 49 -91.56 41.23 -32.14
C PRO A 49 -91.31 42.35 -33.16
N THR A 50 -91.02 41.92 -34.38
CA THR A 50 -91.07 42.64 -35.67
C THR A 50 -91.09 44.17 -35.60
N ALA A 51 -89.91 44.76 -35.76
CA ALA A 51 -89.68 46.19 -35.93
C ALA A 51 -90.62 46.80 -36.99
N ASP A 52 -91.35 47.84 -36.60
CA ASP A 52 -92.00 48.76 -37.53
C ASP A 52 -90.94 49.32 -38.49
N ARG A 53 -91.12 49.08 -39.81
CA ARG A 53 -90.20 49.56 -40.86
C ARG A 53 -89.95 51.06 -40.76
N ARG A 54 -90.91 51.84 -40.26
CA ARG A 54 -90.75 53.30 -40.10
C ARG A 54 -89.75 53.64 -39.00
N MET A 55 -89.74 52.88 -37.91
CA MET A 55 -88.82 53.09 -36.78
C MET A 55 -87.41 52.64 -37.10
N GLU A 56 -87.24 51.60 -37.92
CA GLU A 56 -85.94 51.18 -38.44
C GLU A 56 -85.36 52.20 -39.43
N THR A 57 -86.22 52.81 -40.26
CA THR A 57 -85.82 53.90 -41.17
C THR A 57 -85.41 55.15 -40.38
N LEU A 58 -86.14 55.47 -39.31
CA LEU A 58 -85.82 56.59 -38.42
C LEU A 58 -84.49 56.34 -37.69
N ARG A 59 -84.24 55.11 -37.23
CA ARG A 59 -82.97 54.70 -36.61
C ARG A 59 -81.79 54.82 -37.58
N GLN A 60 -81.97 54.42 -38.84
CA GLN A 60 -80.95 54.59 -39.89
C GLN A 60 -80.69 56.07 -40.21
N LEU A 61 -81.71 56.94 -40.19
CA LEU A 61 -81.55 58.37 -40.47
C LEU A 61 -80.96 59.16 -39.29
N LEU A 62 -81.34 58.82 -38.06
CA LEU A 62 -80.91 59.55 -36.86
C LEU A 62 -79.54 59.09 -36.33
N VAL A 63 -79.22 57.80 -36.48
CA VAL A 63 -78.04 57.20 -35.82
C VAL A 63 -77.31 56.19 -36.72
N GLY A 64 -77.74 56.00 -37.97
CA GLY A 64 -77.20 54.96 -38.84
C GLY A 64 -75.74 55.18 -39.22
N ARG A 65 -75.30 56.44 -39.33
CA ARG A 65 -73.90 56.79 -39.61
C ARG A 65 -73.01 56.48 -38.40
N GLU A 66 -73.45 56.88 -37.22
CA GLU A 66 -72.75 56.68 -35.95
C GLU A 66 -72.67 55.19 -35.62
N ILE A 67 -73.76 54.44 -35.82
CA ILE A 67 -73.78 52.97 -35.65
C ILE A 67 -72.80 52.31 -36.63
N SER A 68 -72.72 52.76 -37.88
CA SER A 68 -71.81 52.19 -38.87
C SER A 68 -70.33 52.49 -38.57
N GLU A 69 -70.00 53.71 -38.14
CA GLU A 69 -68.64 54.06 -37.69
C GLU A 69 -68.27 53.32 -36.40
N LEU A 70 -69.18 53.23 -35.42
CA LEU A 70 -68.95 52.44 -34.21
C LEU A 70 -68.76 50.95 -34.52
N SER A 71 -69.54 50.38 -35.46
CA SER A 71 -69.36 49.00 -35.92
C SER A 71 -68.01 48.80 -36.61
N ARG A 72 -67.56 49.78 -37.40
CA ARG A 72 -66.25 49.73 -38.07
C ARG A 72 -65.09 49.79 -37.06
N VAL A 73 -65.19 50.66 -36.06
CA VAL A 73 -64.19 50.78 -34.98
C VAL A 73 -64.20 49.54 -34.08
N THR A 74 -65.37 49.01 -33.73
CA THR A 74 -65.45 47.76 -32.94
C THR A 74 -64.94 46.56 -33.72
N HIS A 75 -65.16 46.48 -35.03
CA HIS A 75 -64.60 45.41 -35.86
C HIS A 75 -63.07 45.52 -35.99
N LEU A 76 -62.52 46.73 -36.09
CA LEU A 76 -61.07 46.98 -36.07
C LEU A 76 -60.42 46.62 -34.73
N LEU A 77 -61.13 46.82 -33.61
CA LEU A 77 -60.66 46.46 -32.27
C LEU A 77 -60.85 44.96 -31.95
N GLY A 78 -61.79 44.29 -32.62
CA GLY A 78 -62.08 42.87 -32.43
C GLY A 78 -61.11 41.91 -33.13
N GLU A 79 -60.43 42.37 -34.19
CA GLU A 79 -59.46 41.55 -34.95
C GLU A 79 -58.01 42.00 -34.69
N PRO A 80 -57.24 41.26 -33.86
CA PRO A 80 -55.92 41.68 -33.42
C PRO A 80 -54.88 41.82 -34.55
N GLU A 81 -55.01 41.07 -35.65
CA GLU A 81 -54.10 41.18 -36.81
C GLU A 81 -54.32 42.47 -37.63
N GLN A 82 -55.57 42.89 -37.79
CA GLN A 82 -55.89 44.13 -38.50
C GLN A 82 -55.50 45.35 -37.66
N LEU A 83 -55.72 45.30 -36.35
CA LEU A 83 -55.25 46.32 -35.41
C LEU A 83 -53.72 46.41 -35.41
N ALA A 84 -53.01 45.28 -35.38
CA ALA A 84 -51.56 45.25 -35.44
C ALA A 84 -51.01 45.86 -36.74
N THR A 85 -51.69 45.65 -37.86
CA THR A 85 -51.30 46.23 -39.16
C THR A 85 -51.52 47.74 -39.18
N ALA A 86 -52.65 48.23 -38.64
CA ALA A 86 -52.94 49.66 -38.53
C ALA A 86 -51.99 50.38 -37.57
N VAL A 87 -51.68 49.77 -36.41
CA VAL A 87 -50.75 50.30 -35.42
C VAL A 87 -49.29 50.22 -35.93
N GLY A 88 -48.95 49.17 -36.68
CA GLY A 88 -47.63 48.97 -37.29
C GLY A 88 -47.24 50.06 -38.28
N GLY A 89 -48.21 50.68 -38.96
CA GLY A 89 -47.96 51.83 -39.85
C GLY A 89 -47.67 53.15 -39.11
N VAL A 90 -48.14 53.30 -37.87
CA VAL A 90 -48.05 54.55 -37.08
C VAL A 90 -46.90 54.51 -36.07
N LEU A 91 -46.53 53.31 -35.62
CA LEU A 91 -45.43 53.02 -34.67
C LEU A 91 -44.08 53.67 -35.04
N PRO A 92 -43.59 53.61 -36.30
CA PRO A 92 -42.31 54.19 -36.67
C PRO A 92 -42.28 55.71 -36.49
N SER A 93 -43.36 56.38 -36.86
CA SER A 93 -43.54 57.83 -36.70
C SER A 93 -43.76 58.26 -35.25
N ALA A 94 -44.35 57.41 -34.41
CA ALA A 94 -44.49 57.64 -32.98
C ALA A 94 -43.16 57.43 -32.24
N ALA A 95 -42.39 56.41 -32.61
CA ALA A 95 -41.07 56.12 -32.06
C ALA A 95 -40.04 57.22 -32.36
N ALA A 96 -40.14 57.86 -33.53
CA ALA A 96 -39.31 59.01 -33.89
C ALA A 96 -39.60 60.29 -33.07
N ARG A 97 -40.72 60.35 -32.34
CA ARG A 97 -41.14 61.52 -31.55
C ARG A 97 -41.10 61.29 -30.03
N ALA A 98 -40.88 60.06 -29.56
CA ALA A 98 -40.82 59.73 -28.15
C ALA A 98 -39.38 59.83 -27.60
N SER A 99 -39.23 60.15 -26.32
CA SER A 99 -37.91 60.15 -25.67
C SER A 99 -37.35 58.72 -25.60
N HIS A 100 -36.07 58.54 -25.93
CA HIS A 100 -35.44 57.23 -26.08
C HIS A 100 -35.54 56.32 -24.84
N ALA A 101 -35.71 56.89 -23.64
CA ALA A 101 -35.82 56.14 -22.38
C ALA A 101 -37.15 55.36 -22.25
N GLN A 102 -38.30 55.98 -22.52
CA GLN A 102 -39.62 55.34 -22.38
C GLN A 102 -39.87 54.29 -23.47
N LEU A 103 -39.34 54.52 -24.67
CA LEU A 103 -39.40 53.54 -25.75
C LEU A 103 -38.54 52.30 -25.44
N GLY A 104 -37.39 52.52 -24.79
CA GLY A 104 -36.50 51.46 -24.33
C GLY A 104 -37.17 50.54 -23.29
N GLU A 105 -37.84 51.10 -22.29
CA GLU A 105 -38.57 50.31 -21.28
C GLU A 105 -39.73 49.50 -21.87
N ALA A 106 -40.48 50.07 -22.82
CA ALA A 106 -41.61 49.39 -23.44
C ALA A 106 -41.18 48.24 -24.39
N LEU A 107 -40.04 48.39 -25.08
CA LEU A 107 -39.54 47.41 -26.04
C LEU A 107 -38.60 46.36 -25.43
N ALA A 108 -37.98 46.65 -24.28
CA ALA A 108 -37.01 45.77 -23.63
C ALA A 108 -37.52 44.32 -23.46
N PRO A 109 -38.75 44.04 -22.96
CA PRO A 109 -39.19 42.66 -22.74
C PRO A 109 -39.40 41.87 -24.05
N ALA A 110 -39.74 42.56 -25.14
CA ALA A 110 -39.96 41.93 -26.44
C ALA A 110 -38.62 41.67 -27.16
N VAL A 111 -37.70 42.63 -27.10
CA VAL A 111 -36.33 42.49 -27.63
C VAL A 111 -35.56 41.45 -26.84
N GLU A 112 -35.67 41.43 -25.51
CA GLU A 112 -35.05 40.44 -24.64
C GLU A 112 -35.53 39.03 -24.99
N ARG A 113 -36.84 38.80 -25.12
CA ARG A 113 -37.37 37.49 -25.58
C ARG A 113 -36.90 37.12 -26.99
N ALA A 114 -36.78 38.09 -27.90
CA ALA A 114 -36.29 37.86 -29.26
C ALA A 114 -34.80 37.49 -29.27
N VAL A 115 -33.98 38.17 -28.45
CA VAL A 115 -32.55 37.90 -28.26
C VAL A 115 -32.36 36.55 -27.56
N GLN A 116 -33.13 36.24 -26.52
CA GLN A 116 -33.06 34.96 -25.80
C GLN A 116 -33.44 33.78 -26.72
N ARG A 117 -34.46 33.94 -27.58
CA ARG A 117 -34.78 32.97 -28.63
C ARG A 117 -33.69 32.87 -29.69
N SER A 118 -33.07 33.97 -30.09
CA SER A 118 -31.96 33.99 -31.06
C SER A 118 -30.71 33.27 -30.52
N ILE A 119 -30.37 33.50 -29.24
CA ILE A 119 -29.27 32.85 -28.52
C ILE A 119 -29.54 31.34 -28.38
N GLN A 120 -30.77 30.93 -28.05
CA GLN A 120 -31.15 29.50 -28.01
C GLN A 120 -31.05 28.83 -29.39
N LYS A 121 -31.32 29.57 -30.48
CA LYS A 121 -31.35 29.02 -31.84
C LYS A 121 -29.97 28.95 -32.51
N SER A 122 -29.03 29.80 -32.10
CA SER A 122 -27.65 29.83 -32.64
C SER A 122 -26.61 30.20 -31.58
N PRO A 123 -26.03 29.22 -30.86
CA PRO A 123 -25.00 29.46 -29.85
C PRO A 123 -23.71 30.10 -30.38
N ARG A 124 -23.44 29.99 -31.69
CA ARG A 124 -22.24 30.55 -32.34
C ARG A 124 -22.19 32.08 -32.33
N THR A 125 -23.33 32.75 -32.38
CA THR A 125 -23.40 34.22 -32.35
C THR A 125 -22.91 34.78 -31.02
N LEU A 126 -23.14 34.06 -29.92
CA LEU A 126 -22.64 34.43 -28.58
C LEU A 126 -21.11 34.30 -28.51
N THR A 127 -20.54 33.25 -29.11
CA THR A 127 -19.08 33.10 -29.19
C THR A 127 -18.44 34.19 -30.03
N ASP A 128 -19.03 34.63 -31.16
CA ASP A 128 -18.46 35.67 -32.01
C ASP A 128 -18.50 37.08 -31.36
N ILE A 129 -19.54 37.36 -30.55
CA ILE A 129 -19.67 38.62 -29.80
C ILE A 129 -18.70 38.66 -28.61
N LEU A 130 -18.53 37.52 -27.91
CA LEU A 130 -17.74 37.49 -26.69
C LEU A 130 -16.25 37.14 -26.93
N TYR A 131 -15.88 36.61 -28.11
CA TYR A 131 -14.49 36.27 -28.45
C TYR A 131 -13.50 37.45 -28.30
N PRO A 132 -13.81 38.68 -28.76
CA PRO A 132 -12.92 39.84 -28.63
C PRO A 132 -12.67 40.26 -27.18
N VAL A 133 -13.57 39.90 -26.25
CA VAL A 133 -13.48 40.22 -24.83
C VAL A 133 -12.82 39.08 -24.06
N PHE A 134 -13.17 37.83 -24.37
CA PHE A 134 -12.59 36.66 -23.73
C PHE A 134 -11.14 36.43 -24.12
N LEU A 135 -10.74 36.66 -25.38
CA LEU A 135 -9.39 36.32 -25.82
C LEU A 135 -8.30 37.18 -25.12
N PRO A 136 -8.47 38.51 -24.93
CA PRO A 136 -7.58 39.30 -24.08
C PRO A 136 -7.65 38.91 -22.60
N ALA A 137 -8.85 38.67 -22.05
CA ALA A 137 -9.03 38.30 -20.64
C ALA A 137 -8.39 36.93 -20.30
N ILE A 138 -8.53 35.95 -21.20
CA ILE A 138 -7.91 34.63 -21.11
C ILE A 138 -6.40 34.74 -21.28
N ARG A 139 -5.90 35.55 -22.22
CA ARG A 139 -4.46 35.76 -22.41
C ARG A 139 -3.82 36.42 -21.19
N LYS A 140 -4.50 37.37 -20.54
CA LYS A 140 -4.06 38.03 -19.29
C LYS A 140 -4.04 37.03 -18.12
N SER A 141 -5.15 36.31 -17.89
CA SER A 141 -5.29 35.35 -16.79
C SER A 141 -4.34 34.15 -16.89
N ILE A 142 -4.12 33.63 -18.09
CA ILE A 142 -3.20 32.50 -18.32
C ILE A 142 -1.75 32.97 -18.23
N GLY A 143 -1.42 34.15 -18.75
CA GLY A 143 -0.07 34.72 -18.66
C GLY A 143 0.36 34.97 -17.22
N GLU A 144 -0.48 35.63 -16.43
CA GLU A 144 -0.19 35.94 -15.01
C GLU A 144 -0.04 34.66 -14.16
N LYS A 145 -0.88 33.65 -14.38
CA LYS A 145 -0.80 32.38 -13.64
C LYS A 145 0.39 31.52 -14.04
N ILE A 146 0.78 31.49 -15.32
CA ILE A 146 1.97 30.76 -15.79
C ILE A 146 3.24 31.38 -15.21
N ASP A 147 3.36 32.70 -15.22
CA ASP A 147 4.54 33.38 -14.68
C ASP A 147 4.65 33.20 -13.15
N GLN A 148 3.52 33.24 -12.43
CA GLN A 148 3.48 32.95 -10.98
C GLN A 148 3.81 31.49 -10.65
N THR A 149 3.32 30.52 -11.42
CA THR A 149 3.63 29.09 -11.20
C THR A 149 5.07 28.75 -11.57
N PHE A 150 5.65 29.41 -12.58
CA PHE A 150 7.05 29.22 -12.95
C PHE A 150 7.99 29.77 -11.85
N GLN A 151 7.62 30.89 -11.23
CA GLN A 151 8.38 31.46 -10.11
C GLN A 151 8.30 30.60 -8.83
N SER A 152 7.11 30.10 -8.46
CA SER A 152 6.97 29.24 -7.27
C SER A 152 7.71 27.91 -7.41
N LEU A 153 7.75 27.32 -8.60
CA LEU A 153 8.54 26.11 -8.89
C LEU A 153 10.04 26.38 -8.80
N ASN A 154 10.51 27.51 -9.34
CA ASN A 154 11.94 27.85 -9.33
C ASN A 154 12.48 28.15 -7.92
N GLU A 155 11.62 28.70 -7.05
CA GLU A 155 11.96 28.97 -5.65
C GLU A 155 11.92 27.69 -4.79
N THR A 156 10.95 26.80 -5.03
CA THR A 156 10.88 25.48 -4.39
C THR A 156 12.08 24.59 -4.78
N LEU A 157 12.54 24.69 -6.03
CA LEU A 157 13.70 23.95 -6.55
C LEU A 157 15.02 24.30 -5.83
N ARG A 158 15.20 25.55 -5.40
CA ARG A 158 16.42 25.97 -4.68
C ARG A 158 16.56 25.33 -3.29
N HIS A 159 15.47 24.87 -2.68
CA HIS A 159 15.49 24.33 -1.33
C HIS A 159 15.61 22.80 -1.23
N ILE A 160 15.52 22.07 -2.34
CA ILE A 160 15.54 20.59 -2.38
C ILE A 160 16.83 20.02 -1.76
N PHE A 161 17.95 20.75 -1.81
CA PHE A 161 19.25 20.36 -1.25
C PHE A 161 19.76 21.27 -0.12
N THR A 162 18.89 22.08 0.48
CA THR A 162 19.26 22.88 1.67
C THR A 162 18.82 22.15 2.94
N TRP A 163 19.61 22.24 4.01
CA TRP A 163 19.37 21.53 5.29
C TRP A 163 17.97 21.76 5.90
N HIS A 164 17.32 22.89 5.59
CA HIS A 164 15.95 23.20 5.98
C HIS A 164 14.92 22.25 5.33
N GLY A 165 15.10 21.87 4.07
CA GLY A 165 14.18 20.98 3.34
C GLY A 165 14.11 19.56 3.92
N LEU A 166 15.21 19.05 4.49
CA LEU A 166 15.24 17.75 5.17
C LEU A 166 14.49 17.78 6.52
N LYS A 167 14.62 18.89 7.28
CA LYS A 167 13.87 19.09 8.54
C LYS A 167 12.37 19.13 8.28
N TRP A 168 11.94 19.90 7.28
CA TRP A 168 10.53 20.00 6.89
C TRP A 168 9.95 18.69 6.36
N ARG A 169 10.75 17.85 5.70
CA ARG A 169 10.33 16.48 5.30
C ARG A 169 10.12 15.55 6.50
N PHE A 170 10.95 15.67 7.52
CA PHE A 170 10.76 14.92 8.74
C PHE A 170 9.53 15.42 9.52
N GLU A 171 9.33 16.73 9.55
CA GLU A 171 8.15 17.33 10.15
C GLU A 171 6.87 16.93 9.41
N SER A 172 6.86 16.96 8.07
CA SER A 172 5.74 16.49 7.25
C SER A 172 5.44 15.01 7.49
N TRP A 173 6.48 14.19 7.68
CA TRP A 173 6.32 12.78 8.03
C TRP A 173 5.75 12.58 9.44
N ARG A 174 6.15 13.40 10.42
CA ARG A 174 5.68 13.32 11.81
C ARG A 174 4.27 13.85 12.00
N THR A 175 3.92 14.93 11.30
CA THR A 175 2.62 15.61 11.43
C THR A 175 1.57 15.06 10.46
N GLY A 176 1.98 14.29 9.45
CA GLY A 176 1.10 13.76 8.41
C GLY A 176 0.64 14.82 7.40
N ALA A 177 1.11 16.06 7.52
CA ALA A 177 0.87 17.13 6.54
C ALA A 177 1.70 16.89 5.28
N SER A 178 1.23 17.35 4.13
CA SER A 178 1.98 17.27 2.88
C SER A 178 3.27 18.09 2.97
N PHE A 179 4.34 17.66 2.28
CA PHE A 179 5.59 18.42 2.25
C PHE A 179 5.35 19.86 1.75
N SER A 180 4.44 20.03 0.78
CA SER A 180 4.00 21.33 0.28
C SER A 180 3.38 22.19 1.37
N GLU A 181 2.53 21.64 2.24
CA GLU A 181 1.95 22.39 3.39
C GLU A 181 3.00 22.77 4.43
N VAL A 182 3.94 21.88 4.74
CA VAL A 182 5.00 22.19 5.73
C VAL A 182 5.97 23.23 5.19
N VAL A 183 6.28 23.19 3.89
CA VAL A 183 7.06 24.23 3.19
C VAL A 183 6.28 25.53 3.13
N LEU A 184 5.00 25.52 2.75
CA LEU A 184 4.15 26.71 2.68
C LEU A 184 4.01 27.39 4.05
N LYS A 185 3.84 26.59 5.12
CA LYS A 185 3.76 27.06 6.50
C LYS A 185 5.03 27.80 6.96
N HIS A 186 6.20 27.38 6.47
CA HIS A 186 7.49 27.99 6.84
C HIS A 186 8.05 28.95 5.78
N SER A 187 7.34 29.18 4.67
CA SER A 187 7.77 29.98 3.51
C SER A 187 6.93 31.25 3.32
N LEU A 188 6.22 31.73 4.34
CA LEU A 188 5.47 32.99 4.28
C LEU A 188 6.44 34.19 4.24
N VAL A 189 6.77 34.63 3.03
CA VAL A 189 7.67 35.76 2.72
C VAL A 189 6.84 36.93 2.18
N TYR A 190 5.97 37.52 3.00
CA TYR A 190 5.46 38.85 2.68
C TYR A 190 5.36 39.73 3.93
N ARG A 191 5.62 41.02 3.75
CA ARG A 191 5.52 42.05 4.80
C ARG A 191 5.01 43.33 4.18
N VAL A 192 3.97 43.91 4.75
CA VAL A 192 3.49 45.25 4.40
C VAL A 192 4.39 46.27 5.11
N GLU A 193 5.14 47.08 4.36
CA GLU A 193 6.10 48.03 4.94
C GLU A 193 5.49 49.43 5.11
N HIS A 194 4.67 49.86 4.16
CA HIS A 194 4.01 51.17 4.20
C HIS A 194 2.58 51.08 3.67
N VAL A 195 1.67 51.86 4.24
CA VAL A 195 0.31 52.03 3.74
C VAL A 195 -0.01 53.52 3.68
N PHE A 196 -0.43 54.00 2.52
CA PHE A 196 -0.73 55.40 2.23
C PHE A 196 -2.20 55.55 1.84
N LEU A 197 -2.91 56.50 2.45
CA LEU A 197 -4.22 56.91 2.00
C LEU A 197 -4.12 58.26 1.31
N ILE A 198 -4.53 58.34 0.05
CA ILE A 198 -4.36 59.51 -0.82
C ILE A 198 -5.74 59.99 -1.28
N SER A 199 -5.99 61.30 -1.24
CA SER A 199 -7.24 61.87 -1.74
C SER A 199 -7.37 61.69 -3.24
N ARG A 200 -8.55 61.24 -3.69
CA ARG A 200 -8.79 60.98 -5.11
C ARG A 200 -8.89 62.25 -5.94
N ASN A 201 -9.38 63.34 -5.35
CA ASN A 201 -9.65 64.59 -6.06
C ASN A 201 -8.41 65.49 -6.13
N SER A 202 -7.63 65.53 -5.04
CA SER A 202 -6.46 66.42 -4.93
C SER A 202 -5.11 65.71 -5.07
N GLY A 203 -5.07 64.38 -4.96
CA GLY A 203 -3.83 63.60 -4.98
C GLY A 203 -2.92 63.84 -3.75
N LEU A 204 -3.45 64.54 -2.73
CA LEU A 204 -2.75 64.84 -1.48
C LEU A 204 -2.78 63.65 -0.53
N LEU A 205 -1.70 63.46 0.24
CA LEU A 205 -1.61 62.45 1.29
C LEU A 205 -2.56 62.80 2.44
N ILE A 206 -3.45 61.87 2.78
CA ILE A 206 -4.39 61.99 3.89
C ILE A 206 -3.78 61.40 5.17
N ALA A 207 -3.26 60.17 5.08
CA ALA A 207 -2.69 59.45 6.22
C ALA A 207 -1.65 58.41 5.75
N HIS A 208 -0.69 58.09 6.62
CA HIS A 208 0.39 57.14 6.34
C HIS A 208 0.76 56.34 7.59
N VAL A 209 1.01 55.04 7.39
CA VAL A 209 1.48 54.14 8.45
C VAL A 209 2.66 53.31 7.95
N THR A 210 3.65 53.10 8.83
CA THR A 210 4.86 52.30 8.58
C THR A 210 5.00 51.14 9.54
N ALA A 211 5.58 50.03 9.08
CA ALA A 211 6.01 48.94 9.96
C ALA A 211 7.25 49.31 10.79
N ASP A 212 7.35 48.78 12.02
CA ASP A 212 8.42 49.10 13.00
C ASP A 212 9.87 48.87 12.50
N ASN A 213 10.06 48.06 11.45
CA ASN A 213 11.35 47.71 10.86
C ASN A 213 11.49 48.16 9.38
N ALA A 214 10.64 49.06 8.90
CA ALA A 214 10.73 49.63 7.55
C ALA A 214 11.74 50.78 7.49
N THR A 215 12.38 50.97 6.33
CA THR A 215 13.31 52.09 6.12
C THR A 215 12.48 53.36 5.93
N SER A 216 12.62 54.34 6.83
CA SER A 216 11.89 55.61 6.75
C SER A 216 12.44 56.47 5.60
N GLU A 217 11.71 56.51 4.48
CA GLU A 217 11.81 57.59 3.48
C GLU A 217 10.62 58.56 3.64
N ASP A 218 10.78 59.80 3.19
CA ASP A 218 9.80 60.89 3.38
C ASP A 218 8.45 60.56 2.69
N PRO A 219 7.35 60.39 3.46
CA PRO A 219 6.04 60.00 2.93
C PRO A 219 5.48 60.94 1.87
N GLN A 220 5.80 62.23 1.95
CA GLN A 220 5.28 63.24 1.03
C GLN A 220 5.93 63.14 -0.36
N LEU A 221 7.21 62.71 -0.42
CA LEU A 221 7.93 62.48 -1.67
C LEU A 221 7.39 61.25 -2.43
N ILE A 222 7.02 60.19 -1.71
CA ILE A 222 6.45 58.98 -2.32
C ILE A 222 5.03 59.26 -2.83
N SER A 223 4.20 59.96 -2.05
CA SER A 223 2.86 60.36 -2.49
C SER A 223 2.89 61.25 -3.73
N SER A 224 3.80 62.23 -3.79
CA SER A 224 3.94 63.11 -4.96
C SER A 224 4.47 62.39 -6.19
N MET A 225 5.41 61.46 -6.04
CA MET A 225 5.88 60.59 -7.13
C MET A 225 4.75 59.71 -7.67
N LEU A 226 3.95 59.09 -6.78
CA LEU A 226 2.86 58.20 -7.18
C LEU A 226 1.75 58.95 -7.93
N SER A 227 1.36 60.13 -7.43
CA SER A 227 0.40 61.00 -8.14
C SER A 227 0.96 61.44 -9.51
N ALA A 228 2.24 61.80 -9.60
CA ALA A 228 2.86 62.16 -10.89
C ALA A 228 2.94 60.98 -11.88
N ILE A 229 3.21 59.76 -11.41
CA ILE A 229 3.18 58.55 -12.26
C ILE A 229 1.76 58.29 -12.76
N GLN A 230 0.74 58.44 -11.90
CA GLN A 230 -0.66 58.26 -12.29
C GLN A 230 -1.10 59.30 -13.32
N ASP A 231 -0.73 60.57 -13.15
CA ASP A 231 -1.02 61.64 -14.11
C ASP A 231 -0.32 61.38 -15.44
N PHE A 232 0.96 60.98 -15.43
CA PHE A 232 1.69 60.62 -16.63
C PHE A 232 1.05 59.46 -17.41
N VAL A 233 0.58 58.43 -16.70
CA VAL A 233 -0.08 57.27 -17.32
C VAL A 233 -1.43 57.66 -17.91
N LYS A 234 -2.23 58.48 -17.21
CA LYS A 234 -3.49 59.01 -17.74
C LYS A 234 -3.27 59.84 -19.01
N ASP A 235 -2.29 60.73 -19.00
CA ASP A 235 -1.96 61.61 -20.14
C ASP A 235 -1.40 60.83 -21.34
N SER A 236 -0.60 59.79 -21.09
CA SER A 236 0.08 59.04 -22.17
C SER A 236 -0.83 58.06 -22.90
N PHE A 237 -1.85 57.50 -22.24
CA PHE A 237 -2.68 56.43 -22.79
C PHE A 237 -4.10 56.86 -23.21
N ASN A 238 -4.46 58.13 -23.03
CA ASN A 238 -5.70 58.75 -23.54
C ASN A 238 -6.97 57.97 -23.14
N GLU A 239 -6.97 57.41 -21.93
CA GLU A 239 -8.08 56.61 -21.41
C GLU A 239 -9.13 57.50 -20.73
N LYS A 240 -10.40 57.28 -21.08
CA LYS A 240 -11.54 57.92 -20.43
C LYS A 240 -11.72 57.33 -19.02
N GLU A 241 -11.20 58.06 -18.04
CA GLU A 241 -11.65 58.18 -16.63
C GLU A 241 -11.77 56.96 -15.70
N GLN A 242 -11.37 55.72 -16.04
CA GLN A 242 -11.62 54.59 -15.12
C GLN A 242 -10.61 53.43 -15.06
N SER A 243 -9.38 53.60 -15.52
CA SER A 243 -8.29 52.61 -15.34
C SER A 243 -7.29 53.07 -14.27
N SER A 244 -7.38 52.51 -13.07
CA SER A 244 -6.31 52.65 -12.07
C SER A 244 -5.24 51.59 -12.26
N LEU A 245 -4.01 51.91 -11.86
CA LEU A 245 -2.90 50.95 -11.85
C LEU A 245 -3.06 50.00 -10.64
N ASP A 246 -3.62 48.81 -10.86
CA ASP A 246 -3.91 47.86 -9.77
C ASP A 246 -2.65 47.33 -9.07
N THR A 247 -1.51 47.23 -9.78
CA THR A 247 -0.24 46.79 -9.17
C THR A 247 0.98 47.34 -9.92
N ILE A 248 1.92 47.94 -9.18
CA ILE A 248 3.22 48.39 -9.69
C ILE A 248 4.32 47.57 -9.00
N ARG A 249 5.28 47.06 -9.78
CA ARG A 249 6.44 46.31 -9.27
C ARG A 249 7.71 47.15 -9.36
N PHE A 250 8.42 47.28 -8.25
CA PHE A 250 9.69 48.00 -8.16
C PHE A 250 10.71 47.17 -7.36
N GLY A 251 11.56 46.41 -8.05
CA GLY A 251 12.52 45.49 -7.42
C GLY A 251 11.82 44.41 -6.59
N ASP A 252 12.17 44.33 -5.30
CA ASP A 252 11.56 43.40 -4.33
C ASP A 252 10.27 43.95 -3.67
N LEU A 253 9.90 45.20 -4.00
CA LEU A 253 8.71 45.88 -3.51
C LEU A 253 7.58 45.82 -4.54
N ARG A 254 6.37 45.63 -4.05
CA ARG A 254 5.12 45.68 -4.82
C ARG A 254 4.24 46.75 -4.22
N LEU A 255 3.70 47.60 -5.07
CA LEU A 255 2.73 48.61 -4.71
C LEU A 255 1.37 48.15 -5.20
N TRP A 256 0.44 47.99 -4.29
CA TRP A 256 -0.96 47.68 -4.57
C TRP A 256 -1.80 48.93 -4.32
N SER A 257 -2.72 49.23 -5.23
CA SER A 257 -3.54 50.45 -5.15
C SER A 257 -5.01 50.09 -5.26
N GLU A 258 -5.75 50.26 -4.17
CA GLU A 258 -7.21 50.11 -4.13
C GLU A 258 -7.88 51.48 -4.23
N VAL A 259 -8.81 51.62 -5.17
CA VAL A 259 -9.53 52.87 -5.42
C VAL A 259 -10.91 52.82 -4.77
N GLY A 260 -11.18 53.76 -3.87
CA GLY A 260 -12.52 53.98 -3.33
C GLY A 260 -13.14 55.29 -3.84
N GLN A 261 -14.31 55.63 -3.30
CA GLN A 261 -15.12 56.74 -3.83
C GLN A 261 -14.41 58.09 -3.71
N PHE A 262 -13.80 58.37 -2.55
CA PHE A 262 -13.17 59.67 -2.21
C PHE A 262 -11.65 59.59 -2.00
N ALA A 263 -11.11 58.38 -1.78
CA ALA A 263 -9.68 58.18 -1.48
C ALA A 263 -9.16 56.87 -2.10
N THR A 264 -7.86 56.81 -2.34
CA THR A 264 -7.12 55.66 -2.86
C THR A 264 -6.16 55.15 -1.79
N LEU A 265 -6.17 53.85 -1.52
CA LEU A 265 -5.32 53.20 -0.54
C LEU A 265 -4.17 52.46 -1.24
N VAL A 266 -2.93 52.87 -0.96
CA VAL A 266 -1.74 52.31 -1.56
C VAL A 266 -0.93 51.55 -0.52
N SER A 267 -0.75 50.24 -0.71
CA SER A 267 0.04 49.38 0.17
C SER A 267 1.36 48.99 -0.50
N VAL A 268 2.48 49.23 0.19
CA VAL A 268 3.84 48.84 -0.23
C VAL A 268 4.22 47.56 0.50
N ILE A 269 4.44 46.50 -0.28
CA ILE A 269 4.58 45.14 0.22
C ILE A 269 5.91 44.57 -0.29
N ARG A 270 6.74 44.05 0.63
CA ARG A 270 7.93 43.29 0.29
C ARG A 270 7.57 41.81 0.21
N GLY A 271 7.92 41.14 -0.89
CA GLY A 271 7.68 39.71 -1.09
C GLY A 271 6.42 39.37 -1.90
N ASN A 272 5.83 38.20 -1.69
CA ASN A 272 4.69 37.70 -2.47
C ASN A 272 3.43 37.57 -1.60
N PRO A 273 2.60 38.63 -1.50
CA PRO A 273 1.38 38.58 -0.71
C PRO A 273 0.31 37.63 -1.29
N PRO A 274 -0.48 36.95 -0.44
CA PRO A 274 -1.64 36.16 -0.87
C PRO A 274 -2.80 37.05 -1.33
N GLU A 275 -3.71 36.51 -2.16
CA GLU A 275 -4.90 37.24 -2.62
C GLU A 275 -5.80 37.72 -1.47
N GLU A 276 -5.81 37.00 -0.34
CA GLU A 276 -6.58 37.37 0.86
C GLU A 276 -6.22 38.76 1.41
N LEU A 277 -4.98 39.23 1.19
CA LEU A 277 -4.57 40.56 1.65
C LEU A 277 -5.29 41.68 0.88
N HIS A 278 -5.62 41.45 -0.38
CA HIS A 278 -6.34 42.44 -1.21
C HIS A 278 -7.77 42.66 -0.67
N GLU A 279 -8.43 41.59 -0.24
CA GLU A 279 -9.75 41.65 0.41
C GLU A 279 -9.67 42.44 1.72
N ILE A 280 -8.63 42.23 2.53
CA ILE A 280 -8.41 42.96 3.78
C ILE A 280 -8.20 44.46 3.52
N VAL A 281 -7.35 44.82 2.56
CA VAL A 281 -7.07 46.22 2.20
C VAL A 281 -8.34 46.91 1.69
N ARG A 282 -9.14 46.22 0.87
CA ARG A 282 -10.43 46.73 0.39
C ARG A 282 -11.44 46.93 1.52
N ASP A 283 -11.55 45.98 2.44
CA ASP A 283 -12.45 46.07 3.60
C ASP A 283 -12.05 47.20 4.57
N VAL A 284 -10.75 47.48 4.71
CA VAL A 284 -10.27 48.65 5.47
C VAL A 284 -10.63 49.95 4.77
N LEU A 285 -10.42 50.04 3.45
CA LEU A 285 -10.80 51.23 2.68
C LEU A 285 -12.31 51.51 2.72
N LEU A 286 -13.13 50.47 2.61
CA LEU A 286 -14.59 50.59 2.72
C LEU A 286 -15.02 51.10 4.10
N ARG A 287 -14.42 50.59 5.19
CA ARG A 287 -14.68 51.08 6.54
C ARG A 287 -14.28 52.55 6.73
N ILE A 288 -13.12 52.95 6.19
CA ILE A 288 -12.69 54.35 6.20
C ILE A 288 -13.70 55.24 5.46
N HIS A 289 -14.22 54.80 4.31
CA HIS A 289 -15.25 55.55 3.57
C HIS A 289 -16.59 55.58 4.29
N GLU A 290 -16.99 54.51 4.98
CA GLU A 290 -18.25 54.47 5.73
C GLU A 290 -18.22 55.42 6.93
N GLU A 291 -17.10 55.48 7.66
CA GLU A 291 -16.99 56.29 8.88
C GLU A 291 -16.61 57.75 8.62
N SER A 292 -15.88 58.04 7.52
CA SER A 292 -15.29 59.36 7.26
C SER A 292 -15.68 59.98 5.90
N SER A 293 -16.81 59.58 5.29
CA SER A 293 -17.20 60.02 3.93
C SER A 293 -17.27 61.53 3.74
N GLU A 294 -17.81 62.27 4.71
CA GLU A 294 -18.02 63.72 4.62
C GLU A 294 -16.67 64.47 4.72
N ALA A 295 -15.83 64.08 5.68
CA ALA A 295 -14.49 64.63 5.87
C ALA A 295 -13.53 64.31 4.71
N LEU A 296 -13.65 63.13 4.07
CA LEU A 296 -12.85 62.76 2.91
C LEU A 296 -13.27 63.49 1.62
N GLY A 297 -14.55 63.86 1.50
CA GLY A 297 -15.09 64.58 0.35
C GLY A 297 -14.66 66.05 0.30
N GLU A 298 -14.54 66.71 1.46
CA GLU A 298 -14.15 68.12 1.59
C GLU A 298 -12.67 68.33 1.96
N PHE A 299 -11.83 67.29 1.84
CA PHE A 299 -10.43 67.35 2.25
C PHE A 299 -9.63 68.42 1.49
N ASP A 300 -9.19 69.45 2.21
CA ASP A 300 -8.43 70.61 1.70
C ASP A 300 -6.93 70.58 2.07
N GLY A 301 -6.49 69.54 2.79
CA GLY A 301 -5.12 69.38 3.27
C GLY A 301 -4.97 69.42 4.80
N ASP A 302 -6.02 69.71 5.56
CA ASP A 302 -6.02 69.60 7.03
C ASP A 302 -6.51 68.21 7.49
N GLY A 303 -5.59 67.39 8.00
CA GLY A 303 -5.87 66.02 8.48
C GLY A 303 -6.42 65.91 9.90
N SER A 304 -6.64 67.03 10.61
CA SER A 304 -7.02 67.02 12.03
C SER A 304 -8.36 66.31 12.33
N GLN A 305 -9.29 66.30 11.36
CA GLN A 305 -10.58 65.60 11.49
C GLN A 305 -10.51 64.11 11.16
N LEU A 306 -9.35 63.61 10.70
CA LEU A 306 -9.15 62.24 10.20
C LEU A 306 -8.18 61.42 11.08
N ALA A 307 -7.91 61.87 12.32
CA ALA A 307 -6.94 61.24 13.23
C ALA A 307 -7.23 59.77 13.60
N GLY A 308 -8.48 59.30 13.45
CA GLY A 308 -8.85 57.89 13.68
C GLY A 308 -8.44 56.93 12.56
N VAL A 309 -8.13 57.46 11.37
CA VAL A 309 -7.85 56.66 10.17
C VAL A 309 -6.51 55.92 10.29
N GLU A 310 -5.50 56.51 10.94
CA GLU A 310 -4.18 55.87 11.12
C GLU A 310 -4.27 54.55 11.90
N ALA A 311 -5.14 54.45 12.90
CA ALA A 311 -5.34 53.21 13.66
C ALA A 311 -5.96 52.09 12.80
N GLN A 312 -6.82 52.44 11.84
CA GLN A 312 -7.40 51.49 10.90
C GLN A 312 -6.37 51.03 9.86
N LEU A 313 -5.51 51.95 9.42
CA LEU A 313 -4.39 51.64 8.52
C LEU A 313 -3.32 50.76 9.20
N GLN A 314 -3.09 50.94 10.51
CA GLN A 314 -2.17 50.11 11.32
C GLN A 314 -2.55 48.62 11.27
N THR A 315 -3.85 48.32 11.21
CA THR A 315 -4.34 46.93 11.11
C THR A 315 -3.85 46.21 9.85
N CYS A 316 -3.60 46.96 8.76
CA CYS A 316 -3.03 46.41 7.52
C CYS A 316 -1.55 46.07 7.65
N VAL A 317 -0.83 46.74 8.56
CA VAL A 317 0.62 46.59 8.79
C VAL A 317 0.92 45.51 9.83
N GLU A 318 0.03 45.32 10.82
CA GLU A 318 0.18 44.34 11.91
C GLU A 318 -0.12 42.87 11.52
N LEU A 319 -0.44 42.59 10.25
CA LEU A 319 -0.72 41.24 9.75
C LEU A 319 0.53 40.35 9.72
N LYS A 320 0.79 39.75 10.89
CA LYS A 320 1.48 38.49 11.25
C LYS A 320 2.98 38.33 10.92
N GLN A 321 3.78 38.38 11.99
CA GLN A 321 5.15 37.86 12.09
C GLN A 321 5.16 36.74 13.15
N GLU A 322 5.32 35.47 12.73
CA GLU A 322 5.66 34.37 13.66
C GLU A 322 7.18 34.13 13.57
N GLU A 323 7.92 34.63 14.56
CA GLU A 323 9.34 34.29 14.72
C GLU A 323 9.48 32.79 15.02
N SER A 324 10.07 32.03 14.10
CA SER A 324 10.45 30.65 14.36
C SER A 324 11.65 30.64 15.32
N ASN A 325 11.40 30.30 16.58
CA ASN A 325 12.44 30.17 17.60
C ASN A 325 13.46 29.08 17.20
N GLN A 326 14.74 29.45 17.11
CA GLN A 326 15.81 28.57 16.63
C GLN A 326 16.14 27.46 17.65
N GLY A 327 15.67 26.24 17.40
CA GLY A 327 16.14 25.03 18.08
C GLY A 327 17.38 24.43 17.41
N PHE A 328 18.45 24.23 18.19
CA PHE A 328 19.72 23.60 17.80
C PHE A 328 19.52 22.22 17.11
N PRO A 329 20.18 21.92 15.98
CA PRO A 329 19.81 20.80 15.12
C PRO A 329 20.46 19.48 15.59
N TRP A 330 19.82 18.77 16.51
CA TRP A 330 20.24 17.44 17.01
C TRP A 330 20.43 16.39 15.89
N LEU A 331 19.77 16.55 14.74
CA LEU A 331 19.91 15.68 13.57
C LEU A 331 21.32 15.73 12.95
N VAL A 332 22.00 16.87 13.01
CA VAL A 332 23.40 16.99 12.54
C VAL A 332 24.33 16.18 13.44
N VAL A 333 24.08 16.20 14.76
CA VAL A 333 24.78 15.35 15.72
C VAL A 333 24.46 13.88 15.46
N ALA A 334 23.20 13.52 15.21
CA ALA A 334 22.81 12.14 14.94
C ALA A 334 23.46 11.58 13.65
N VAL A 335 23.51 12.36 12.57
CA VAL A 335 24.16 11.96 11.32
C VAL A 335 25.68 11.93 11.46
N ALA A 336 26.28 12.90 12.16
CA ALA A 336 27.71 12.88 12.46
C ALA A 336 28.08 11.67 13.34
N VAL A 337 27.25 11.33 14.33
CA VAL A 337 27.40 10.13 15.17
C VAL A 337 27.19 8.86 14.37
N LEU A 338 26.26 8.82 13.41
CA LEU A 338 26.09 7.69 12.50
C LEU A 338 27.32 7.51 11.59
N PHE A 339 27.87 8.60 11.07
CA PHE A 339 29.06 8.54 10.22
C PHE A 339 30.30 8.15 11.02
N LEU A 340 30.43 8.68 12.25
CA LEU A 340 31.49 8.31 13.19
C LEU A 340 31.33 6.88 13.71
N SER A 341 30.10 6.36 13.84
CA SER A 341 29.86 4.97 14.24
C SER A 341 30.10 3.99 13.09
N LEU A 342 29.81 4.37 11.85
CA LEU A 342 30.18 3.60 10.65
C LEU A 342 31.70 3.60 10.43
N ALA A 343 32.36 4.76 10.54
CA ALA A 343 33.81 4.87 10.45
C ALA A 343 34.50 4.15 11.62
N GLY A 344 33.95 4.28 12.84
CA GLY A 344 34.39 3.58 14.04
C GLY A 344 34.19 2.07 13.92
N GLY A 345 33.08 1.61 13.36
CA GLY A 345 32.81 0.20 13.07
C GLY A 345 33.76 -0.36 12.03
N TRP A 346 34.02 0.38 10.95
CA TRP A 346 35.00 -0.01 9.94
C TRP A 346 36.43 -0.07 10.51
N PHE A 347 36.82 0.93 11.30
CA PHE A 347 38.10 0.95 12.00
C PHE A 347 38.21 -0.20 13.02
N PHE A 348 37.15 -0.47 13.77
CA PHE A 348 37.09 -1.58 14.72
C PHE A 348 37.19 -2.94 14.03
N LEU A 349 36.48 -3.15 12.92
CA LEU A 349 36.58 -4.38 12.12
C LEU A 349 37.97 -4.55 11.50
N SER A 350 38.58 -3.47 11.02
CA SER A 350 39.95 -3.47 10.50
C SER A 350 40.97 -3.78 11.59
N TRP A 351 40.86 -3.13 12.75
CA TRP A 351 41.67 -3.39 13.94
C TRP A 351 41.52 -4.84 14.41
N GLN A 352 40.29 -5.33 14.52
CA GLN A 352 39.99 -6.70 14.94
C GLN A 352 40.56 -7.72 13.97
N SER A 353 40.47 -7.46 12.65
CA SER A 353 41.10 -8.31 11.64
C SER A 353 42.64 -8.30 11.76
N GLY A 354 43.25 -7.16 12.07
CA GLY A 354 44.68 -7.05 12.35
C GLY A 354 45.12 -7.82 13.60
N GLN A 355 44.35 -7.71 14.69
CA GLN A 355 44.58 -8.47 15.93
C GLN A 355 44.50 -9.99 15.69
N ARG A 356 43.47 -10.45 14.97
CA ARG A 356 43.31 -11.87 14.60
C ARG A 356 44.48 -12.37 13.75
N TRP A 357 44.94 -11.57 12.79
CA TRP A 357 46.12 -11.88 11.98
C TRP A 357 47.38 -11.98 12.84
N GLN A 358 47.63 -11.01 13.73
CA GLN A 358 48.78 -11.04 14.64
C GLN A 358 48.72 -12.26 15.58
N ALA A 359 47.54 -12.63 16.08
CA ALA A 359 47.36 -13.83 16.88
C ALA A 359 47.72 -15.12 16.11
N TYR A 360 47.35 -15.20 14.83
CA TYR A 360 47.75 -16.31 13.96
C TYR A 360 49.27 -16.34 13.69
N VAL A 361 49.88 -15.19 13.36
CA VAL A 361 51.33 -15.10 13.13
C VAL A 361 52.12 -15.44 14.40
N SER A 362 51.66 -14.97 15.57
CA SER A 362 52.25 -15.32 16.86
C SER A 362 52.09 -16.81 17.17
N ARG A 363 50.92 -17.40 16.87
CA ARG A 363 50.69 -18.84 17.01
C ARG A 363 51.61 -19.67 16.12
N LEU A 364 51.89 -19.21 14.90
CA LEU A 364 52.87 -19.83 14.02
C LEU A 364 54.30 -19.70 14.54
N GLY A 365 54.71 -18.51 14.99
CA GLY A 365 56.05 -18.29 15.54
C GLY A 365 56.33 -19.00 16.86
N THR A 366 55.28 -19.43 17.57
CA THR A 366 55.36 -20.23 18.80
C THR A 366 55.30 -21.73 18.53
N GLN A 367 55.04 -22.17 17.30
CA GLN A 367 55.15 -23.58 16.96
C GLN A 367 56.63 -23.95 16.79
N PRO A 368 57.10 -25.02 17.45
CA PRO A 368 58.41 -25.60 17.18
C PRO A 368 58.55 -25.93 15.69
N GLY A 369 59.73 -25.72 15.12
CA GLY A 369 60.04 -26.07 13.72
C GLY A 369 59.39 -25.18 12.65
N ILE A 370 58.77 -24.04 13.00
CA ILE A 370 58.27 -23.03 12.05
C ILE A 370 58.94 -21.69 12.35
N ILE A 371 59.58 -21.10 11.33
CA ILE A 371 60.22 -19.79 11.43
C ILE A 371 59.56 -18.88 10.39
N VAL A 372 58.86 -17.85 10.86
CA VAL A 372 58.25 -16.83 9.98
C VAL A 372 59.32 -15.82 9.59
N SER A 373 59.62 -15.71 8.29
CA SER A 373 60.62 -14.77 7.78
C SER A 373 60.01 -13.45 7.31
N GLU A 374 58.78 -13.47 6.79
CA GLU A 374 58.11 -12.28 6.26
C GLU A 374 56.59 -12.33 6.45
N GLN A 375 55.99 -11.18 6.78
CA GLN A 375 54.53 -10.99 6.80
C GLN A 375 54.14 -9.68 6.11
N LYS A 376 53.11 -9.72 5.24
CA LYS A 376 52.60 -8.56 4.50
C LYS A 376 51.07 -8.59 4.40
N ILE A 377 50.44 -7.42 4.50
CA ILE A 377 48.99 -7.24 4.30
C ILE A 377 48.79 -6.34 3.08
N ARG A 378 48.05 -6.81 2.07
CA ARG A 378 47.82 -6.05 0.83
C ARG A 378 46.37 -6.19 0.37
N TYR A 379 45.65 -5.08 0.20
CA TYR A 379 44.24 -5.04 -0.25
C TYR A 379 43.31 -6.03 0.50
N GLY A 380 43.50 -6.17 1.81
CA GLY A 380 42.72 -7.10 2.63
C GLY A 380 43.13 -8.59 2.52
N GLN A 381 44.18 -8.92 1.76
CA GLN A 381 44.78 -10.25 1.67
C GLN A 381 46.03 -10.34 2.57
N PHE A 382 46.25 -11.49 3.19
CA PHE A 382 47.36 -11.76 4.10
C PHE A 382 48.40 -12.66 3.44
N TYR A 383 49.66 -12.24 3.44
CA TYR A 383 50.78 -13.00 2.87
C TYR A 383 51.79 -13.33 3.96
N ILE A 384 52.21 -14.59 4.02
CA ILE A 384 53.21 -15.06 4.98
C ILE A 384 54.22 -15.98 4.30
N ALA A 385 55.50 -15.79 4.64
CA ALA A 385 56.58 -16.64 4.16
C ALA A 385 57.52 -17.04 5.29
N GLY A 386 58.15 -18.21 5.17
CA GLY A 386 59.06 -18.71 6.20
C GLY A 386 59.71 -20.06 5.91
N LEU A 387 60.42 -20.56 6.91
CA LEU A 387 61.03 -21.89 6.93
C LEU A 387 60.18 -22.83 7.80
N ARG A 388 60.06 -24.09 7.41
CA ARG A 388 59.29 -25.11 8.16
C ARG A 388 59.97 -26.48 8.15
N ASP A 389 59.96 -27.22 9.26
CA ASP A 389 60.31 -28.64 9.27
C ASP A 389 59.15 -29.49 8.69
N PRO A 390 59.40 -30.48 7.81
CA PRO A 390 58.36 -31.34 7.25
C PRO A 390 57.50 -32.06 8.30
N LEU A 391 58.04 -32.33 9.50
CA LEU A 391 57.35 -32.97 10.62
C LEU A 391 56.66 -31.95 11.55
N ALA A 392 56.78 -30.65 11.28
CA ALA A 392 56.08 -29.60 12.01
C ALA A 392 54.61 -29.50 11.60
N ALA A 393 53.80 -28.93 12.48
CA ALA A 393 52.37 -28.73 12.28
C ALA A 393 52.10 -27.98 10.96
N ASP A 394 51.00 -28.32 10.28
CA ASP A 394 50.66 -27.68 9.03
C ASP A 394 50.10 -26.27 9.25
N PRO A 395 50.70 -25.21 8.66
CA PRO A 395 50.22 -23.84 8.84
C PRO A 395 48.75 -23.64 8.50
N GLN A 396 48.22 -24.36 7.51
CA GLN A 396 46.78 -24.28 7.17
C GLN A 396 45.91 -24.93 8.25
N SER A 397 46.35 -26.04 8.85
CA SER A 397 45.64 -26.64 9.99
C SER A 397 45.58 -25.70 11.21
N LEU A 398 46.57 -24.84 11.40
CA LEU A 398 46.65 -23.86 12.50
C LEU A 398 45.77 -22.62 12.29
N LEU A 399 45.19 -22.45 11.08
CA LEU A 399 44.11 -21.49 10.82
C LEU A 399 42.79 -21.94 11.47
N SER A 400 42.58 -23.24 11.63
CA SER A 400 41.36 -23.73 12.29
C SER A 400 41.35 -23.29 13.77
N GLY A 401 40.40 -22.42 14.10
CA GLY A 401 40.27 -21.82 15.44
C GLY A 401 40.87 -20.42 15.60
N THR A 402 41.62 -19.90 14.63
CA THR A 402 41.83 -18.45 14.51
C THR A 402 40.71 -17.93 13.61
N GLN A 403 39.95 -16.92 14.02
CA GLN A 403 38.80 -16.38 13.26
C GLN A 403 39.23 -15.61 11.99
N VAL A 404 40.29 -16.07 11.32
CA VAL A 404 40.86 -15.56 10.08
C VAL A 404 40.32 -16.41 8.94
N ASP A 405 39.78 -15.78 7.91
CA ASP A 405 39.28 -16.47 6.73
C ASP A 405 40.43 -17.15 5.96
N PRO A 406 40.43 -18.49 5.82
CA PRO A 406 41.49 -19.21 5.13
C PRO A 406 41.66 -18.80 3.67
N ALA A 407 40.58 -18.38 2.99
CA ALA A 407 40.63 -17.96 1.59
C ALA A 407 41.45 -16.69 1.39
N ARG A 408 41.68 -15.92 2.46
CA ARG A 408 42.41 -14.65 2.43
C ARG A 408 43.88 -14.78 2.80
N VAL A 409 44.37 -15.99 3.07
CA VAL A 409 45.73 -16.24 3.55
C VAL A 409 46.54 -16.99 2.49
N HIS A 410 47.60 -16.36 2.01
CA HIS A 410 48.55 -16.95 1.09
C HIS A 410 49.87 -17.23 1.81
N SER A 411 50.32 -18.48 1.78
CA SER A 411 51.52 -18.92 2.49
C SER A 411 52.56 -19.56 1.58
N GLN A 412 53.84 -19.26 1.79
CA GLN A 412 54.97 -19.83 1.05
C GLN A 412 56.03 -20.34 2.04
N TRP A 413 56.31 -21.64 2.02
CA TRP A 413 57.20 -22.29 2.99
C TRP A 413 58.36 -23.01 2.32
N GLN A 414 59.58 -22.80 2.81
CA GLN A 414 60.76 -23.57 2.43
C GLN A 414 61.09 -24.59 3.52
N PHE A 415 61.41 -25.82 3.14
CA PHE A 415 61.66 -26.88 4.11
C PHE A 415 63.10 -26.85 4.65
N TYR A 416 63.25 -26.97 5.97
CA TYR A 416 64.53 -27.18 6.65
C TYR A 416 64.41 -28.33 7.66
N GLN A 417 65.52 -28.81 8.21
CA GLN A 417 65.49 -29.82 9.27
C GLN A 417 65.77 -29.15 10.62
N SER A 418 64.79 -29.19 11.53
CA SER A 418 64.95 -28.69 12.89
C SER A 418 65.77 -29.67 13.72
N LEU A 419 66.75 -29.14 14.46
CA LEU A 419 67.59 -29.90 15.40
C LEU A 419 67.03 -29.87 16.83
N GLU A 420 65.84 -29.31 17.04
CA GLU A 420 65.17 -29.36 18.34
C GLU A 420 64.85 -30.81 18.74
N PRO A 421 64.99 -31.18 20.03
CA PRO A 421 64.82 -32.56 20.49
C PRO A 421 63.49 -33.22 20.13
N GLU A 422 62.42 -32.44 20.02
CA GLU A 422 61.09 -32.95 19.67
C GLU A 422 61.02 -33.50 18.24
N PHE A 423 61.65 -32.83 17.28
CA PHE A 423 61.67 -33.27 15.88
C PHE A 423 62.64 -34.41 15.66
N VAL A 424 63.78 -34.37 16.35
CA VAL A 424 64.76 -35.46 16.34
C VAL A 424 64.14 -36.72 16.97
N LEU A 425 63.41 -36.60 18.08
CA LEU A 425 62.68 -37.71 18.68
C LEU A 425 61.63 -38.28 17.71
N LYS A 426 60.78 -37.45 17.11
CA LYS A 426 59.77 -37.93 16.13
C LYS A 426 60.41 -38.71 14.98
N ARG A 427 61.55 -38.24 14.47
CA ARG A 427 62.28 -38.88 13.38
C ARG A 427 62.99 -40.17 13.83
N LEU A 428 63.54 -40.20 15.04
CA LEU A 428 64.11 -41.41 15.65
C LEU A 428 63.03 -42.48 15.87
N THR A 429 61.87 -42.10 16.39
CA THR A 429 60.73 -43.01 16.57
C THR A 429 60.30 -43.63 15.23
N ALA A 430 60.18 -42.82 14.18
CA ALA A 430 59.79 -43.30 12.85
C ALA A 430 60.85 -44.21 12.19
N SER A 431 62.14 -43.94 12.40
CA SER A 431 63.24 -44.69 11.78
C SER A 431 63.66 -45.95 12.55
N LEU A 432 63.62 -45.90 13.88
CA LEU A 432 64.00 -47.02 14.76
C LEU A 432 62.84 -47.95 15.08
N ALA A 433 61.58 -47.49 14.96
CA ALA A 433 60.36 -48.26 15.28
C ALA A 433 60.49 -49.02 16.61
N PRO A 434 60.51 -48.30 17.77
CA PRO A 434 60.69 -48.92 19.07
C PRO A 434 59.58 -49.95 19.35
N PRO A 435 59.92 -51.12 19.96
CA PRO A 435 58.93 -52.03 20.52
C PRO A 435 58.07 -51.32 21.56
N ASP A 436 56.84 -51.80 21.80
CA ASP A 436 55.91 -51.21 22.77
C ASP A 436 56.49 -51.14 24.21
N SER A 437 57.45 -52.01 24.51
CA SER A 437 58.18 -52.07 25.77
C SER A 437 59.31 -51.04 25.90
N VAL A 438 59.62 -50.28 24.84
CA VAL A 438 60.62 -49.20 24.85
C VAL A 438 59.95 -47.86 24.70
N ARG A 439 60.16 -46.97 25.69
CA ARG A 439 59.72 -45.59 25.64
C ARG A 439 60.90 -44.69 25.30
N LEU A 440 60.73 -43.89 24.24
CA LEU A 440 61.62 -42.79 23.92
C LEU A 440 61.04 -41.50 24.52
N SER A 441 61.81 -40.78 25.31
CA SER A 441 61.39 -39.54 25.98
C SER A 441 62.49 -38.48 25.90
N ILE A 442 62.13 -37.23 26.16
CA ILE A 442 63.10 -36.11 26.23
C ILE A 442 63.31 -35.79 27.71
N VAL A 443 64.56 -35.84 28.16
CA VAL A 443 64.96 -35.51 29.54
C VAL A 443 66.16 -34.58 29.46
N ASN A 444 66.02 -33.35 29.96
CA ASN A 444 67.08 -32.33 29.98
C ASN A 444 67.78 -32.14 28.61
N ASP A 445 67.00 -31.93 27.55
CA ASP A 445 67.49 -31.70 26.17
C ASP A 445 68.22 -32.91 25.54
N ARG A 446 68.12 -34.08 26.17
CA ARG A 446 68.60 -35.37 25.66
C ARG A 446 67.42 -36.28 25.36
N ILE A 447 67.57 -37.13 24.36
CA ILE A 447 66.59 -38.16 24.04
C ILE A 447 67.02 -39.42 24.79
N VAL A 448 66.17 -39.96 25.65
CA VAL A 448 66.45 -41.15 26.47
C VAL A 448 65.53 -42.29 26.04
N ALA A 449 66.09 -43.46 25.78
CA ALA A 449 65.36 -44.71 25.58
C ALA A 449 65.37 -45.53 26.87
N GLU A 450 64.19 -45.91 27.35
CA GLU A 450 64.01 -46.69 28.57
C GLU A 450 63.07 -47.87 28.31
N GLY A 451 63.36 -49.01 28.94
CA GLY A 451 62.47 -50.17 28.89
C GLY A 451 63.18 -51.43 28.43
N GLU A 452 62.47 -52.29 27.71
CA GLU A 452 62.95 -53.63 27.39
C GLU A 452 62.91 -53.87 25.89
N ALA A 453 63.99 -54.34 25.29
CA ALA A 453 64.06 -54.50 23.84
C ALA A 453 64.88 -55.73 23.43
N PRO A 454 64.53 -56.37 22.31
CA PRO A 454 65.37 -57.40 21.71
C PRO A 454 66.75 -56.84 21.34
N ALA A 455 67.79 -57.66 21.49
CA ALA A 455 69.18 -57.31 21.16
C ALA A 455 69.37 -56.74 19.73
N THR A 456 68.53 -57.13 18.76
CA THR A 456 68.56 -56.63 17.38
C THR A 456 68.14 -55.15 17.27
N TRP A 457 67.19 -54.73 18.09
CA TRP A 457 66.74 -53.34 18.14
C TRP A 457 67.76 -52.45 18.83
N ILE A 458 68.35 -52.92 19.94
CA ILE A 458 69.38 -52.18 20.71
C ILE A 458 70.58 -51.82 19.81
N LYS A 459 71.00 -52.72 18.91
CA LYS A 459 72.08 -52.46 17.95
C LYS A 459 71.74 -51.35 16.94
N ARG A 460 70.50 -51.28 16.44
CA ARG A 460 70.05 -50.22 15.52
C ARG A 460 69.99 -48.86 16.22
N ALA A 461 69.54 -48.85 17.48
CA ALA A 461 69.48 -47.64 18.29
C ALA A 461 70.88 -47.08 18.59
N GLN A 462 71.87 -47.94 18.85
CA GLN A 462 73.29 -47.57 19.00
C GLN A 462 73.85 -46.85 17.76
N ALA A 463 73.57 -47.37 16.57
CA ALA A 463 74.03 -46.77 15.32
C ALA A 463 73.43 -45.38 15.07
N ALA A 464 72.14 -45.19 15.39
CA ALA A 464 71.48 -43.90 15.26
C ALA A 464 72.02 -42.84 16.25
N ALA A 465 72.38 -43.25 17.48
CA ALA A 465 72.97 -42.35 18.47
C ALA A 465 74.31 -41.77 18.01
N GLN A 466 75.13 -42.56 17.30
CA GLN A 466 76.43 -42.12 16.77
C GLN A 466 76.29 -41.07 15.66
N GLN A 467 75.24 -41.17 14.82
CA GLN A 467 75.01 -40.23 13.71
C GLN A 467 74.52 -38.84 14.17
N LEU A 468 73.80 -38.77 15.29
CA LEU A 468 73.24 -37.52 15.83
C LEU A 468 74.23 -36.64 16.59
N SER A 469 75.40 -37.20 16.95
CA SER A 469 76.41 -36.52 17.77
C SER A 469 77.09 -35.33 17.07
N ALA A 470 76.80 -35.06 15.80
CA ALA A 470 77.35 -33.95 15.00
C ALA A 470 76.43 -32.71 15.00
N GLY A 471 76.07 -32.20 16.19
CA GLY A 471 75.33 -30.94 16.36
C GLY A 471 73.84 -31.08 16.71
N GLY A 472 73.34 -32.30 16.95
CA GLY A 472 71.99 -32.56 17.46
C GLY A 472 71.96 -32.97 18.95
N PRO A 473 70.77 -33.22 19.51
CA PRO A 473 70.59 -33.66 20.89
C PRO A 473 71.13 -35.07 21.10
N VAL A 474 71.69 -35.32 22.29
CA VAL A 474 72.30 -36.62 22.64
C VAL A 474 71.22 -37.69 22.77
N PHE A 475 71.40 -38.85 22.11
CA PHE A 475 70.51 -40.01 22.23
C PHE A 475 71.10 -41.06 23.17
N ASP A 476 70.58 -41.14 24.39
CA ASP A 476 70.97 -42.08 25.45
C ASP A 476 70.07 -43.32 25.45
N ILE A 477 70.69 -44.49 25.41
CA ILE A 477 70.01 -45.80 25.33
C ILE A 477 70.44 -46.73 26.48
N SER A 478 71.15 -46.20 27.48
CA SER A 478 71.74 -46.99 28.56
C SER A 478 70.71 -47.62 29.50
N ARG A 479 69.43 -47.21 29.40
CA ARG A 479 68.32 -47.66 30.26
C ARG A 479 67.45 -48.74 29.61
N VAL A 480 67.88 -49.30 28.48
CA VAL A 480 67.18 -50.41 27.81
C VAL A 480 67.77 -51.76 28.23
N ARG A 481 66.92 -52.67 28.73
CA ARG A 481 67.27 -54.02 29.20
C ARG A 481 66.91 -55.09 28.16
N ASP A 482 67.67 -56.17 28.13
CA ASP A 482 67.44 -57.33 27.24
C ASP A 482 66.65 -58.41 27.99
N VAL A 483 65.61 -58.98 27.38
CA VAL A 483 64.68 -59.96 28.00
C VAL A 483 64.05 -60.87 26.96
N SER A 484 64.08 -62.18 27.23
CA SER A 484 63.65 -63.27 26.34
C SER A 484 62.11 -63.44 26.26
N PRO A 485 61.54 -63.85 25.11
CA PRO A 485 60.09 -64.02 24.92
C PRO A 485 59.42 -65.15 25.73
N GLU A 486 60.13 -66.22 26.08
CA GLU A 486 59.53 -67.48 26.57
C GLU A 486 58.97 -67.40 28.00
N GLU A 487 59.61 -66.64 28.89
CA GLU A 487 59.19 -66.51 30.30
C GLU A 487 57.86 -65.75 30.45
N ARG A 488 57.53 -64.87 29.49
CA ARG A 488 56.26 -64.12 29.47
C ARG A 488 55.07 -64.95 29.02
N GLU A 489 55.29 -65.98 28.20
CA GLU A 489 54.18 -66.81 27.70
C GLU A 489 53.57 -67.67 28.81
N ALA A 490 54.38 -68.16 29.75
CA ALA A 490 53.91 -68.96 30.88
C ALA A 490 53.04 -68.16 31.87
N GLU A 491 53.43 -66.92 32.18
CA GLU A 491 52.66 -66.04 33.06
C GLU A 491 51.30 -65.65 32.44
N ARG A 492 51.27 -65.40 31.13
CA ARG A 492 50.03 -65.07 30.39
C ARG A 492 49.04 -66.24 30.39
N TRP A 493 49.52 -67.47 30.20
CA TRP A 493 48.67 -68.67 30.24
C TRP A 493 48.00 -68.84 31.60
N GLN A 494 48.75 -68.69 32.68
CA GLN A 494 48.20 -68.83 34.03
C GLN A 494 47.16 -67.74 34.36
N ALA A 495 47.37 -66.52 33.85
CA ALA A 495 46.38 -65.44 33.95
C ALA A 495 45.09 -65.73 33.18
N TYR A 496 45.19 -66.32 31.98
CA TYR A 496 44.02 -66.76 31.19
C TYR A 496 43.22 -67.84 31.91
N VAL A 497 43.87 -68.88 32.43
CA VAL A 497 43.17 -69.98 33.13
C VAL A 497 42.46 -69.48 34.38
N SER A 498 43.09 -68.57 35.13
CA SER A 498 42.48 -67.94 36.32
C SER A 498 41.27 -67.08 35.95
N ARG A 499 41.36 -66.32 34.84
CA ARG A 499 40.23 -65.52 34.31
C ARG A 499 39.06 -66.38 33.86
N LEU A 500 39.35 -67.55 33.30
CA LEU A 500 38.34 -68.48 32.82
C LEU A 500 37.59 -69.16 33.96
N GLY A 501 38.29 -69.60 35.00
CA GLY A 501 37.69 -70.20 36.20
C GLY A 501 36.87 -69.22 37.05
N ALA A 502 37.08 -67.91 36.88
CA ALA A 502 36.28 -66.87 37.53
C ALA A 502 34.98 -66.53 36.79
N GLN A 503 34.75 -67.08 35.58
CA GLN A 503 33.51 -66.81 34.84
C GLN A 503 32.34 -67.63 35.40
N PRO A 504 31.20 -67.00 35.71
CA PRO A 504 29.98 -67.70 36.06
C PRO A 504 29.61 -68.71 34.96
N GLY A 505 29.18 -69.91 35.36
CA GLY A 505 28.80 -70.97 34.42
C GLY A 505 29.96 -71.68 33.74
N ILE A 506 31.22 -71.47 34.13
CA ILE A 506 32.39 -72.22 33.63
C ILE A 506 33.12 -72.87 34.81
N ILE A 507 33.38 -74.16 34.71
CA ILE A 507 34.16 -74.93 35.70
C ILE A 507 35.34 -75.55 34.96
N VAL A 508 36.56 -75.07 35.24
CA VAL A 508 37.79 -75.66 34.68
C VAL A 508 38.15 -76.91 35.48
N ALA A 509 38.25 -78.05 34.80
CA ALA A 509 38.56 -79.34 35.40
C ALA A 509 40.05 -79.74 35.22
N GLU A 510 40.66 -79.38 34.09
CA GLU A 510 42.05 -79.76 33.77
C GLU A 510 42.73 -78.67 32.92
N GLN A 511 44.04 -78.45 33.14
CA GLN A 511 44.90 -77.65 32.27
C GLN A 511 46.31 -78.27 32.08
N LYS A 512 46.90 -78.12 30.90
CA LYS A 512 48.25 -78.66 30.57
C LYS A 512 48.95 -77.85 29.48
N ILE A 513 50.26 -77.66 29.60
CA ILE A 513 51.12 -77.08 28.55
C ILE A 513 52.03 -78.18 27.99
N ARG A 514 52.10 -78.35 26.67
CA ARG A 514 52.95 -79.36 26.02
C ARG A 514 53.44 -78.86 24.66
N ASP A 515 54.76 -78.91 24.43
CA ASP A 515 55.38 -78.59 23.13
C ASP A 515 54.96 -77.21 22.58
N GLY A 516 54.82 -76.21 23.47
CA GLY A 516 54.35 -74.87 23.12
C GLY A 516 52.84 -74.76 22.87
N GLN A 517 52.06 -75.84 23.01
CA GLN A 517 50.60 -75.88 22.90
C GLN A 517 49.95 -75.88 24.30
N PHE A 518 48.75 -75.31 24.38
CA PHE A 518 47.99 -75.17 25.63
C PHE A 518 46.68 -75.97 25.56
N TYR A 519 46.38 -76.78 26.58
CA TYR A 519 45.20 -77.64 26.66
C TYR A 519 44.36 -77.30 27.89
N ILE A 520 43.04 -77.21 27.74
CA ILE A 520 42.10 -76.92 28.83
C ILE A 520 40.78 -77.69 28.68
N ALA A 521 40.22 -78.23 29.78
CA ALA A 521 38.95 -78.96 29.76
C ALA A 521 38.07 -78.64 30.98
N GLY A 522 36.75 -78.78 30.83
CA GLY A 522 35.80 -78.47 31.91
C GLY A 522 34.31 -78.58 31.58
N LEU A 523 33.47 -78.06 32.49
CA LEU A 523 32.01 -77.92 32.33
C LEU A 523 31.63 -76.48 31.99
N ARG A 524 30.61 -76.27 31.15
CA ARG A 524 30.14 -74.94 30.73
C ARG A 524 28.62 -74.87 30.59
N ASP A 525 27.97 -73.79 31.02
CA ASP A 525 26.59 -73.50 30.62
C ASP A 525 26.55 -73.00 29.17
N PRO A 526 25.63 -73.47 28.30
CA PRO A 526 25.52 -72.99 26.91
C PRO A 526 25.45 -71.47 26.77
N LEU A 527 24.83 -70.76 27.73
CA LEU A 527 24.69 -69.30 27.77
C LEU A 527 25.86 -68.59 28.48
N GLY A 528 26.88 -69.34 28.91
CA GLY A 528 28.10 -68.84 29.54
C GLY A 528 29.00 -68.07 28.57
N ALA A 529 30.06 -67.46 29.09
CA ALA A 529 31.07 -66.83 28.23
C ALA A 529 31.73 -67.88 27.33
N ASP A 530 32.02 -67.55 26.07
CA ASP A 530 32.79 -68.44 25.19
C ASP A 530 34.28 -68.40 25.60
N PRO A 531 34.90 -69.54 25.96
CA PRO A 531 36.31 -69.61 26.32
C PRO A 531 37.24 -69.01 25.26
N GLN A 532 36.93 -69.17 23.96
CA GLN A 532 37.76 -68.60 22.90
C GLN A 532 37.72 -67.06 22.88
N SER A 533 36.55 -66.45 23.14
CA SER A 533 36.43 -64.99 23.22
C SER A 533 37.31 -64.37 24.32
N LEU A 534 37.56 -65.11 25.40
CA LEU A 534 38.34 -64.67 26.57
C LEU A 534 39.85 -64.77 26.38
N LEU A 535 40.31 -65.42 25.30
CA LEU A 535 41.72 -65.38 24.88
C LEU A 535 42.12 -64.00 24.34
N SER A 536 41.14 -63.22 23.86
CA SER A 536 41.35 -61.86 23.34
C SER A 536 41.95 -60.95 24.43
N GLY A 537 43.13 -60.39 24.15
CA GLY A 537 43.86 -59.51 25.07
C GLY A 537 44.88 -60.21 25.97
N THR A 538 45.01 -61.54 25.91
CA THR A 538 46.02 -62.29 26.69
C THR A 538 47.37 -62.46 25.96
N GLN A 539 47.46 -62.01 24.69
CA GLN A 539 48.64 -62.12 23.83
C GLN A 539 49.14 -63.58 23.63
N ILE A 540 48.24 -64.55 23.85
CA ILE A 540 48.44 -65.98 23.52
C ILE A 540 47.78 -66.22 22.16
N ASP A 541 48.49 -66.88 21.26
CA ASP A 541 47.93 -67.28 19.96
C ASP A 541 46.78 -68.29 20.15
N PRO A 542 45.54 -67.97 19.75
CA PRO A 542 44.40 -68.87 19.88
C PRO A 542 44.58 -70.19 19.14
N ALA A 543 45.37 -70.23 18.05
CA ALA A 543 45.62 -71.46 17.30
C ALA A 543 46.40 -72.50 18.12
N ARG A 544 47.10 -72.04 19.17
CA ARG A 544 47.88 -72.89 20.08
C ARG A 544 47.05 -73.41 21.27
N VAL A 545 45.76 -73.07 21.36
CA VAL A 545 44.90 -73.40 22.50
C VAL A 545 43.84 -74.42 22.09
N HIS A 546 43.87 -75.59 22.72
CA HIS A 546 42.91 -76.67 22.54
C HIS A 546 41.97 -76.75 23.75
N SER A 547 40.66 -76.69 23.53
CA SER A 547 39.67 -76.71 24.61
C SER A 547 38.59 -77.79 24.44
N GLN A 548 38.14 -78.39 25.54
CA GLN A 548 37.07 -79.40 25.56
C GLN A 548 36.04 -79.10 26.66
N TRP A 549 34.77 -78.92 26.29
CA TRP A 549 33.70 -78.49 27.22
C TRP A 549 32.49 -79.42 27.17
N GLN A 550 32.01 -79.85 28.35
CA GLN A 550 30.72 -80.52 28.49
C GLN A 550 29.65 -79.54 28.98
N PHE A 551 28.46 -79.59 28.39
CA PHE A 551 27.39 -78.65 28.72
C PHE A 551 26.56 -79.08 29.93
N TYR A 552 26.31 -78.16 30.86
CA TYR A 552 25.37 -78.32 31.97
C TYR A 552 24.43 -77.11 32.06
N GLN A 553 23.32 -77.24 32.80
CA GLN A 553 22.43 -76.11 33.07
C GLN A 553 22.74 -75.53 34.45
N SER A 554 23.31 -74.33 34.47
CA SER A 554 23.59 -73.60 35.71
C SER A 554 22.29 -73.11 36.35
N LEU A 555 22.08 -73.37 37.64
CA LEU A 555 20.91 -72.92 38.38
C LEU A 555 21.08 -71.52 39.00
N GLU A 556 22.19 -70.85 38.72
CA GLU A 556 22.40 -69.46 39.15
C GLU A 556 21.34 -68.52 38.53
N PRO A 557 20.80 -67.55 39.30
CA PRO A 557 19.73 -66.67 38.83
C PRO A 557 20.04 -65.93 37.54
N ALA A 558 21.30 -65.58 37.29
CA ALA A 558 21.72 -64.91 36.06
C ALA A 558 21.49 -65.77 34.80
N PHE A 559 21.74 -67.09 34.88
CA PHE A 559 21.56 -68.01 33.77
C PHE A 559 20.09 -68.39 33.58
N VAL A 560 19.37 -68.55 34.69
CA VAL A 560 17.92 -68.79 34.65
C VAL A 560 17.18 -67.58 34.08
N LEU A 561 17.55 -66.34 34.46
CA LEU A 561 17.01 -65.11 33.87
C LEU A 561 17.23 -65.06 32.35
N LYS A 562 18.46 -65.32 31.88
CA LYS A 562 18.76 -65.35 30.44
C LYS A 562 17.91 -66.39 29.70
N ARG A 563 17.70 -67.59 30.28
CA ARG A 563 16.79 -68.61 29.70
C ARG A 563 15.33 -68.18 29.72
N LEU A 564 14.87 -67.53 30.79
CA LEU A 564 13.50 -67.00 30.86
C LEU A 564 13.28 -65.91 29.81
N MET A 565 14.23 -64.99 29.62
CA MET A 565 14.17 -63.99 28.55
C MET A 565 14.05 -64.64 27.17
N ALA A 566 14.84 -65.69 26.90
CA ALA A 566 14.84 -66.39 25.61
C ALA A 566 13.60 -67.28 25.38
N SER A 567 12.94 -67.77 26.44
CA SER A 567 11.81 -68.71 26.31
C SER A 567 10.45 -68.02 26.42
N LEU A 568 10.31 -67.03 27.30
CA LEU A 568 9.06 -66.30 27.51
C LEU A 568 8.86 -65.17 26.51
N TYR A 569 9.93 -64.64 25.90
CA TYR A 569 9.89 -63.47 25.02
C TYR A 569 9.07 -62.33 25.64
N PRO A 570 9.53 -61.73 26.75
CA PRO A 570 8.80 -60.66 27.43
C PRO A 570 8.55 -59.48 26.46
N PRO A 571 7.34 -58.88 26.47
CA PRO A 571 7.11 -57.60 25.81
C PRO A 571 8.04 -56.51 26.37
N ASP A 572 8.30 -55.47 25.59
CA ASP A 572 9.14 -54.34 26.02
C ASP A 572 8.59 -53.61 27.26
N THR A 573 7.29 -53.77 27.53
CA THR A 573 6.58 -53.27 28.70
C THR A 573 6.78 -54.09 29.97
N VAL A 574 7.43 -55.26 29.89
CA VAL A 574 7.76 -56.12 31.05
C VAL A 574 9.27 -56.16 31.25
N ARG A 575 9.70 -55.76 32.45
CA ARG A 575 11.09 -55.89 32.88
C ARG A 575 11.26 -57.09 33.79
N LEU A 576 12.23 -57.94 33.45
CA LEU A 576 12.70 -59.02 34.32
C LEU A 576 14.01 -58.60 34.99
N SER A 577 14.11 -58.82 36.30
CA SER A 577 15.30 -58.46 37.09
C SER A 577 15.55 -59.47 38.21
N ILE A 578 16.77 -59.48 38.75
CA ILE A 578 17.13 -60.33 39.90
C ILE A 578 17.13 -59.48 41.17
N VAL A 579 16.35 -59.89 42.16
CA VAL A 579 16.23 -59.24 43.48
C VAL A 579 16.32 -60.32 44.55
N ASN A 580 17.32 -60.24 45.43
CA ASN A 580 17.54 -61.19 46.54
C ASN A 580 17.51 -62.67 46.10
N ASP A 581 18.27 -63.01 45.05
CA ASP A 581 18.37 -64.38 44.51
C ASP A 581 17.08 -64.93 43.87
N ARG A 582 16.07 -64.07 43.67
CA ARG A 582 14.80 -64.35 42.98
C ARG A 582 14.70 -63.54 41.70
N ILE A 583 13.93 -64.03 40.74
CA ILE A 583 13.65 -63.34 39.48
C ILE A 583 12.28 -62.68 39.60
N VAL A 584 12.20 -61.37 39.38
CA VAL A 584 10.97 -60.58 39.48
C VAL A 584 10.60 -60.00 38.13
N ALA A 585 9.35 -60.19 37.70
CA ALA A 585 8.75 -59.53 36.55
C ALA A 585 7.87 -58.34 36.99
N GLU A 586 8.10 -57.16 36.41
CA GLU A 586 7.32 -55.95 36.66
C GLU A 586 6.90 -55.30 35.34
N GLY A 587 5.66 -54.80 35.25
CA GLY A 587 5.19 -54.06 34.08
C GLY A 587 3.81 -54.48 33.58
N GLU A 588 3.59 -54.34 32.28
CA GLU A 588 2.28 -54.56 31.63
C GLU A 588 2.39 -55.65 30.56
N ALA A 589 1.51 -56.65 30.57
CA ALA A 589 1.52 -57.74 29.59
C ALA A 589 0.11 -58.26 29.27
N PRO A 590 -0.10 -58.82 28.06
CA PRO A 590 -1.34 -59.51 27.75
C PRO A 590 -1.48 -60.82 28.53
N ASP A 591 -2.71 -61.23 28.82
CA ASP A 591 -3.05 -62.44 29.60
C ASP A 591 -2.37 -63.72 29.06
N THR A 592 -2.25 -63.85 27.73
CA THR A 592 -1.55 -64.98 27.08
C THR A 592 -0.06 -65.08 27.43
N TRP A 593 0.58 -63.96 27.75
CA TRP A 593 1.97 -63.95 28.23
C TRP A 593 2.03 -64.25 29.72
N ILE A 594 1.11 -63.69 30.52
CA ILE A 594 1.00 -63.92 31.96
C ILE A 594 0.83 -65.42 32.26
N ASP A 595 0.02 -66.13 31.48
CA ASP A 595 -0.18 -67.57 31.62
C ASP A 595 1.09 -68.40 31.35
N ARG A 596 1.85 -68.04 30.31
CA ARG A 596 3.14 -68.68 30.01
C ARG A 596 4.16 -68.42 31.11
N ALA A 597 4.21 -67.19 31.63
CA ALA A 597 5.09 -66.82 32.73
C ALA A 597 4.75 -67.59 34.02
N ARG A 598 3.45 -67.77 34.32
CA ARG A 598 2.98 -68.57 35.47
C ARG A 598 3.31 -70.07 35.32
N ALA A 599 3.28 -70.60 34.10
CA ALA A 599 3.73 -71.96 33.82
C ALA A 599 5.24 -72.13 34.06
N ALA A 600 6.06 -71.18 33.60
CA ALA A 600 7.50 -71.19 33.82
C ALA A 600 7.87 -71.07 35.32
N ALA A 601 7.16 -70.23 36.07
CA ALA A 601 7.38 -70.09 37.52
C ALA A 601 7.17 -71.41 38.28
N ARG A 602 6.17 -72.21 37.88
CA ARG A 602 5.90 -73.54 38.48
C ARG A 602 6.94 -74.59 38.15
N GLN A 603 7.64 -74.47 37.01
CA GLN A 603 8.71 -75.40 36.65
C GLN A 603 10.00 -75.10 37.42
N LEU A 604 10.29 -73.82 37.67
CA LEU A 604 11.50 -73.39 38.37
C LEU A 604 11.46 -73.66 39.88
N SER A 605 10.28 -73.69 40.50
CA SER A 605 10.12 -74.00 41.93
C SER A 605 10.53 -75.44 42.31
N ALA A 606 10.85 -76.30 41.35
CA ALA A 606 11.35 -77.67 41.53
C ALA A 606 12.90 -77.78 41.61
N GLY A 607 13.59 -76.71 42.05
CA GLY A 607 15.04 -76.74 42.29
C GLY A 607 15.84 -75.54 41.75
N GLY A 608 15.19 -74.53 41.17
CA GLY A 608 15.80 -73.27 40.71
C GLY A 608 15.38 -72.05 41.53
N PRO A 609 15.83 -70.84 41.14
CA PRO A 609 15.46 -69.59 41.79
C PRO A 609 13.96 -69.29 41.59
N GLU A 610 13.34 -68.67 42.59
CA GLU A 610 11.92 -68.31 42.56
C GLU A 610 11.65 -67.26 41.47
N PHE A 611 10.57 -67.44 40.70
CA PHE A 611 10.14 -66.49 39.66
C PHE A 611 8.80 -65.84 40.03
N ASP A 612 8.88 -64.59 40.51
CA ASP A 612 7.74 -63.78 40.96
C ASP A 612 7.19 -62.91 39.83
N ILE A 613 5.91 -63.09 39.50
CA ILE A 613 5.19 -62.34 38.47
C ILE A 613 4.06 -61.46 39.04
N SER A 614 3.99 -61.32 40.36
CA SER A 614 2.90 -60.64 41.08
C SER A 614 2.75 -59.15 40.74
N LYS A 615 3.80 -58.54 40.18
CA LYS A 615 3.85 -57.11 39.81
C LYS A 615 3.56 -56.83 38.33
N VAL A 616 3.09 -57.83 37.57
CA VAL A 616 2.67 -57.67 36.17
C VAL A 616 1.17 -57.40 36.08
N ARG A 617 0.78 -56.32 35.40
CA ARG A 617 -0.62 -55.91 35.16
C ARG A 617 -1.11 -56.36 33.79
N ASP A 618 -2.39 -56.73 33.70
CA ASP A 618 -3.04 -57.09 32.43
C ASP A 618 -3.62 -55.85 31.72
N VAL A 619 -3.30 -55.68 30.44
CA VAL A 619 -3.82 -54.61 29.57
C VAL A 619 -3.96 -55.12 28.13
N SER A 620 -5.20 -55.27 27.68
CA SER A 620 -5.53 -55.76 26.33
C SER A 620 -5.33 -54.69 25.25
N PRO A 621 -4.96 -55.06 24.00
CA PRO A 621 -4.81 -54.11 22.88
C PRO A 621 -6.07 -53.31 22.53
N GLU A 622 -7.26 -53.86 22.81
CA GLU A 622 -8.54 -53.22 22.52
C GLU A 622 -8.81 -52.01 23.41
N ALA A 623 -8.38 -52.06 24.68
CA ALA A 623 -8.50 -50.95 25.62
C ALA A 623 -7.67 -49.74 25.16
N ARG A 624 -6.42 -49.94 24.71
CA ARG A 624 -5.58 -48.88 24.15
C ARG A 624 -6.17 -48.27 22.88
N ALA A 625 -6.74 -49.09 21.98
CA ALA A 625 -7.38 -48.58 20.77
C ALA A 625 -8.61 -47.71 21.08
N ALA A 626 -9.37 -48.03 22.13
CA ALA A 626 -10.50 -47.21 22.58
C ALA A 626 -10.07 -45.86 23.16
N GLU A 627 -8.96 -45.82 23.92
CA GLU A 627 -8.39 -44.58 24.45
C GLU A 627 -7.90 -43.66 23.32
N HIS A 628 -7.16 -44.20 22.35
CA HIS A 628 -6.69 -43.46 21.18
C HIS A 628 -7.85 -42.95 20.31
N TRP A 629 -8.92 -43.74 20.18
CA TRP A 629 -10.13 -43.31 19.50
C TRP A 629 -10.80 -42.13 20.22
N GLN A 630 -10.96 -42.18 21.53
CA GLN A 630 -11.52 -41.05 22.30
C GLN A 630 -10.64 -39.80 22.19
N TYR A 631 -9.31 -39.95 22.16
CA TYR A 631 -8.41 -38.85 21.91
C TYR A 631 -8.64 -38.21 20.54
N TYR A 632 -8.82 -39.00 19.49
CA TYR A 632 -9.15 -38.48 18.16
C TYR A 632 -10.50 -37.75 18.13
N VAL A 633 -11.54 -38.31 18.76
CA VAL A 633 -12.86 -37.68 18.80
C VAL A 633 -12.81 -36.34 19.54
N SER A 634 -12.11 -36.27 20.68
CA SER A 634 -11.94 -34.99 21.40
C SER A 634 -11.19 -33.93 20.59
N ARG A 635 -10.22 -34.33 19.74
CA ARG A 635 -9.55 -33.42 18.82
C ARG A 635 -10.47 -32.87 17.75
N LEU A 636 -11.39 -33.69 17.22
CA LEU A 636 -12.40 -33.26 16.24
C LEU A 636 -13.40 -32.29 16.85
N GLU A 637 -13.93 -32.60 18.04
CA GLU A 637 -14.89 -31.74 18.75
C GLU A 637 -14.27 -30.39 19.15
N ALA A 638 -12.95 -30.34 19.34
CA ALA A 638 -12.24 -29.09 19.60
C ALA A 638 -12.00 -28.23 18.35
N GLN A 639 -12.25 -28.73 17.14
CA GLN A 639 -12.13 -27.93 15.92
C GLN A 639 -13.40 -27.12 15.68
N SER A 640 -13.24 -25.81 15.50
CA SER A 640 -14.30 -24.95 15.01
C SER A 640 -14.87 -25.46 13.68
N GLY A 641 -16.18 -25.36 13.51
CA GLY A 641 -16.87 -25.82 12.30
C GLY A 641 -17.01 -27.34 12.14
N ILE A 642 -16.68 -28.15 13.16
CA ILE A 642 -16.94 -29.60 13.18
C ILE A 642 -17.85 -29.92 14.37
N ILE A 643 -18.98 -30.56 14.11
CA ILE A 643 -19.91 -31.04 15.13
C ILE A 643 -20.02 -32.55 14.99
N VAL A 644 -19.51 -33.29 15.97
CA VAL A 644 -19.69 -34.74 16.04
C VAL A 644 -21.10 -35.04 16.55
N ALA A 645 -21.92 -35.71 15.74
CA ALA A 645 -23.29 -36.06 16.11
C ALA A 645 -23.36 -37.46 16.75
N GLN A 646 -22.57 -38.41 16.23
CA GLN A 646 -22.56 -39.78 16.72
C GLN A 646 -21.17 -40.41 16.52
N GLN A 647 -20.76 -41.22 17.49
CA GLN A 647 -19.61 -42.12 17.38
C GLN A 647 -19.98 -43.52 17.88
N THR A 648 -19.45 -44.57 17.23
CA THR A 648 -19.58 -45.95 17.70
C THR A 648 -18.37 -46.80 17.32
N ALA A 649 -18.02 -47.77 18.17
CA ALA A 649 -16.96 -48.74 17.92
C ALA A 649 -17.57 -50.14 17.84
N ARG A 650 -17.38 -50.85 16.71
CA ARG A 650 -17.94 -52.20 16.51
C ARG A 650 -16.96 -53.08 15.73
N GLY A 651 -16.67 -54.26 16.28
CA GLY A 651 -15.85 -55.27 15.60
C GLY A 651 -14.43 -54.78 15.25
N GLY A 652 -13.85 -53.93 16.09
CA GLY A 652 -12.55 -53.30 15.84
C GLY A 652 -12.59 -52.11 14.88
N HIS A 653 -13.71 -51.75 14.27
CA HIS A 653 -13.85 -50.56 13.44
C HIS A 653 -14.49 -49.40 14.21
N PHE A 654 -14.15 -48.17 13.84
CA PHE A 654 -14.68 -46.95 14.41
C PHE A 654 -15.52 -46.20 13.38
N TYR A 655 -16.71 -45.78 13.77
CA TYR A 655 -17.65 -45.05 12.93
C TYR A 655 -17.96 -43.70 13.56
N ILE A 656 -17.90 -42.64 12.76
CA ILE A 656 -18.19 -41.29 13.21
C ILE A 656 -19.02 -40.54 12.17
N SER A 657 -19.99 -39.78 12.63
CA SER A 657 -20.82 -38.94 11.77
C SER A 657 -21.14 -37.60 12.40
N GLY A 658 -21.34 -36.58 11.58
CA GLY A 658 -21.58 -35.23 12.07
C GLY A 658 -21.80 -34.19 11.00
N LEU A 659 -21.81 -32.93 11.44
CA LEU A 659 -21.88 -31.75 10.57
C LEU A 659 -20.48 -31.13 10.45
N ARG A 660 -20.13 -30.62 9.27
CA ARG A 660 -18.85 -29.95 9.01
C ARG A 660 -19.02 -28.73 8.12
N ASP A 661 -18.35 -27.62 8.41
CA ASP A 661 -18.21 -26.52 7.46
C ASP A 661 -17.23 -26.90 6.34
N PRO A 662 -17.53 -26.66 5.06
CA PRO A 662 -16.60 -26.94 3.95
C PRO A 662 -15.20 -26.32 4.12
N LEU A 663 -15.10 -25.20 4.85
CA LEU A 663 -13.84 -24.50 5.14
C LEU A 663 -13.16 -24.94 6.44
N ALA A 664 -13.76 -25.86 7.20
CA ALA A 664 -13.19 -26.43 8.42
C ALA A 664 -12.05 -27.42 8.12
N ALA A 665 -11.26 -27.73 9.14
CA ALA A 665 -10.18 -28.71 9.05
C ALA A 665 -10.69 -30.06 8.51
N ASP A 666 -9.86 -30.78 7.76
CA ASP A 666 -10.19 -32.10 7.26
C ASP A 666 -10.09 -33.16 8.37
N PRO A 667 -11.18 -33.86 8.72
CA PRO A 667 -11.17 -34.89 9.76
C PRO A 667 -10.14 -36.00 9.53
N GLN A 668 -9.83 -36.29 8.26
CA GLN A 668 -8.85 -37.33 7.93
C GLN A 668 -7.41 -36.86 8.21
N ALA A 669 -7.10 -35.58 7.98
CA ALA A 669 -5.79 -35.02 8.35
C ALA A 669 -5.55 -35.07 9.87
N LEU A 670 -6.62 -34.94 10.67
CA LEU A 670 -6.56 -34.96 12.13
C LEU A 670 -6.34 -36.36 12.74
N LEU A 671 -6.45 -37.43 11.95
CA LEU A 671 -6.06 -38.79 12.36
C LEU A 671 -4.54 -38.95 12.47
N SER A 672 -3.77 -38.08 11.80
CA SER A 672 -2.31 -38.17 11.87
C SER A 672 -1.82 -37.89 13.29
N GLY A 673 -1.05 -38.84 13.84
CA GLY A 673 -0.47 -38.74 15.19
C GLY A 673 -1.37 -39.18 16.35
N THR A 674 -2.53 -39.80 16.11
CA THR A 674 -3.39 -40.37 17.17
C THR A 674 -3.20 -41.88 17.37
N GLU A 675 -2.27 -42.52 16.65
CA GLU A 675 -2.04 -43.98 16.66
C GLU A 675 -3.31 -44.83 16.35
N VAL A 676 -4.36 -44.20 15.82
CA VAL A 676 -5.55 -44.87 15.28
C VAL A 676 -5.28 -45.18 13.81
N ASP A 677 -5.43 -46.46 13.43
CA ASP A 677 -5.31 -46.87 12.03
C ASP A 677 -6.43 -46.24 11.17
N PRO A 678 -6.09 -45.40 10.17
CA PRO A 678 -7.08 -44.77 9.31
C PRO A 678 -7.96 -45.76 8.55
N ALA A 679 -7.47 -46.97 8.24
CA ALA A 679 -8.24 -47.97 7.52
C ALA A 679 -9.42 -48.52 8.35
N ARG A 680 -9.38 -48.35 9.67
CA ARG A 680 -10.42 -48.80 10.61
C ARG A 680 -11.46 -47.72 10.90
N VAL A 681 -11.30 -46.50 10.36
CA VAL A 681 -12.17 -45.35 10.63
C VAL A 681 -13.08 -45.08 9.44
N HIS A 682 -14.39 -45.04 9.69
CA HIS A 682 -15.41 -44.71 8.70
C HIS A 682 -16.11 -43.41 9.12
N ALA A 683 -15.96 -42.36 8.32
CA ALA A 683 -16.49 -41.04 8.62
C ALA A 683 -17.57 -40.59 7.62
N GLN A 684 -18.67 -40.03 8.12
CA GLN A 684 -19.76 -39.48 7.31
C GLN A 684 -20.09 -38.04 7.75
N TRP A 685 -19.78 -37.06 6.88
CA TRP A 685 -19.96 -35.63 7.19
C TRP A 685 -21.00 -35.00 6.28
N GLN A 686 -21.97 -34.31 6.88
CA GLN A 686 -22.90 -33.44 6.16
C GLN A 686 -22.40 -32.00 6.23
N PHE A 687 -22.40 -31.29 5.09
CA PHE A 687 -21.93 -29.92 5.07
C PHE A 687 -22.99 -28.94 5.56
N TYR A 688 -22.59 -28.06 6.49
CA TYR A 688 -23.39 -26.92 6.90
C TYR A 688 -22.55 -25.64 6.81
N GLN A 689 -23.20 -24.47 6.87
CA GLN A 689 -22.48 -23.20 6.92
C GLN A 689 -22.40 -22.74 8.38
N SER A 690 -21.20 -22.76 8.97
CA SER A 690 -20.98 -22.24 10.31
C SER A 690 -21.12 -20.72 10.32
N LEU A 691 -21.87 -20.18 11.28
CA LEU A 691 -22.03 -18.74 11.50
C LEU A 691 -20.92 -18.15 12.39
N GLU A 692 -19.92 -18.95 12.76
CA GLU A 692 -18.77 -18.45 13.52
C GLU A 692 -18.00 -17.40 12.69
N PRO A 693 -17.54 -16.29 13.31
CA PRO A 693 -16.95 -15.17 12.59
C PRO A 693 -15.78 -15.55 11.67
N GLU A 694 -14.99 -16.56 12.02
CA GLU A 694 -13.85 -17.02 11.21
C GLU A 694 -14.24 -17.65 9.88
N PHE A 695 -15.34 -18.42 9.83
CA PHE A 695 -15.82 -19.03 8.59
C PHE A 695 -16.56 -18.01 7.73
N VAL A 696 -17.34 -17.14 8.38
CA VAL A 696 -18.00 -16.01 7.70
C VAL A 696 -16.95 -15.08 7.08
N LEU A 697 -15.88 -14.73 7.81
CA LEU A 697 -14.77 -13.93 7.31
C LEU A 697 -14.10 -14.56 6.08
N LYS A 698 -13.78 -15.86 6.13
CA LYS A 698 -13.19 -16.58 4.99
C LYS A 698 -14.10 -16.53 3.76
N ARG A 699 -15.40 -16.80 3.93
CA ARG A 699 -16.39 -16.72 2.82
C ARG A 699 -16.56 -15.31 2.29
N LEU A 700 -16.66 -14.31 3.16
CA LEU A 700 -16.76 -12.89 2.78
C LEU A 700 -15.52 -12.45 2.00
N THR A 701 -14.33 -12.85 2.44
CA THR A 701 -13.08 -12.52 1.73
C THR A 701 -13.09 -13.09 0.31
N ALA A 702 -13.53 -14.34 0.14
CA ALA A 702 -13.63 -14.98 -1.18
C ALA A 702 -14.74 -14.37 -2.06
N SER A 703 -15.88 -14.00 -1.47
CA SER A 703 -17.04 -13.45 -2.19
C SER A 703 -16.87 -11.98 -2.56
N LEU A 704 -16.52 -11.13 -1.58
CA LEU A 704 -16.37 -9.69 -1.79
C LEU A 704 -15.07 -9.34 -2.52
N THR A 705 -14.05 -10.19 -2.45
CA THR A 705 -12.75 -9.98 -3.10
C THR A 705 -12.18 -8.58 -2.76
N PRO A 706 -11.83 -8.32 -1.48
CA PRO A 706 -11.47 -6.98 -1.02
C PRO A 706 -10.23 -6.42 -1.75
N PRO A 707 -10.23 -5.12 -2.11
CA PRO A 707 -9.03 -4.43 -2.57
C PRO A 707 -7.90 -4.50 -1.55
N LYS A 708 -6.64 -4.35 -2.01
CA LYS A 708 -5.47 -4.37 -1.10
C LYS A 708 -5.49 -3.29 -0.03
N SER A 709 -6.21 -2.19 -0.28
CA SER A 709 -6.43 -1.08 0.64
C SER A 709 -7.49 -1.39 1.72
N VAL A 710 -8.18 -2.53 1.64
CA VAL A 710 -9.24 -2.94 2.57
C VAL A 710 -8.79 -4.16 3.37
N LEU A 711 -8.92 -4.07 4.69
CA LEU A 711 -8.64 -5.13 5.64
C LEU A 711 -9.92 -5.56 6.34
N LEU A 712 -10.18 -6.87 6.35
CA LEU A 712 -11.24 -7.47 7.15
C LEU A 712 -10.59 -8.20 8.33
N SER A 713 -11.06 -7.92 9.54
CA SER A 713 -10.56 -8.57 10.76
C SER A 713 -11.71 -8.86 11.72
N ILE A 714 -11.49 -9.77 12.68
CA ILE A 714 -12.47 -10.09 13.71
C ILE A 714 -12.08 -9.37 15.00
N VAL A 715 -12.96 -8.52 15.51
CA VAL A 715 -12.79 -7.78 16.77
C VAL A 715 -13.98 -8.06 17.65
N GLN A 716 -13.74 -8.68 18.82
CA GLN A 716 -14.78 -9.03 19.81
C GLN A 716 -15.99 -9.79 19.21
N GLY A 717 -15.74 -10.73 18.30
CA GLY A 717 -16.79 -11.55 17.68
C GLY A 717 -17.57 -10.85 16.55
N ARG A 718 -17.19 -9.64 16.15
CA ARG A 718 -17.74 -8.92 14.99
C ARG A 718 -16.69 -8.81 13.89
N ILE A 719 -17.11 -8.79 12.63
CA ILE A 719 -16.20 -8.62 11.50
C ILE A 719 -16.13 -7.13 11.19
N VAL A 720 -14.94 -6.54 11.28
CA VAL A 720 -14.70 -5.11 11.03
C VAL A 720 -13.96 -4.95 9.70
N VAL A 721 -14.46 -4.06 8.85
CA VAL A 721 -13.89 -3.73 7.55
C VAL A 721 -13.34 -2.31 7.60
N VAL A 722 -12.03 -2.17 7.38
CA VAL A 722 -11.31 -0.90 7.46
C VAL A 722 -10.53 -0.66 6.17
N GLY A 723 -10.59 0.55 5.63
CA GLY A 723 -9.75 0.94 4.49
C GLY A 723 -10.45 1.83 3.47
N GLU A 724 -9.78 2.01 2.33
CA GLU A 724 -10.30 2.79 1.21
C GLU A 724 -10.75 1.86 0.08
N ALA A 725 -11.95 2.08 -0.47
CA ALA A 725 -12.48 1.25 -1.55
C ALA A 725 -13.33 2.07 -2.55
N PRO A 726 -13.46 1.60 -3.80
CA PRO A 726 -14.42 2.18 -4.75
C PRO A 726 -15.86 2.05 -4.24
N VAL A 727 -16.71 3.02 -4.58
CA VAL A 727 -18.12 3.05 -4.16
C VAL A 727 -18.90 1.78 -4.51
N GLY A 728 -18.63 1.18 -5.67
CA GLY A 728 -19.25 -0.08 -6.09
C GLY A 728 -18.94 -1.24 -5.15
N TRP A 729 -17.71 -1.31 -4.64
CA TRP A 729 -17.30 -2.32 -3.67
C TRP A 729 -17.93 -2.05 -2.29
N ILE A 730 -17.92 -0.80 -1.83
CA ILE A 730 -18.54 -0.39 -0.56
C ILE A 730 -20.02 -0.76 -0.53
N ASN A 731 -20.75 -0.54 -1.63
CA ASN A 731 -22.16 -0.90 -1.74
C ASN A 731 -22.39 -2.42 -1.64
N ARG A 732 -21.54 -3.23 -2.27
CA ARG A 732 -21.60 -4.71 -2.11
C ARG A 732 -21.31 -5.14 -0.68
N ALA A 733 -20.31 -4.53 -0.03
CA ALA A 733 -19.98 -4.81 1.36
C ALA A 733 -21.13 -4.43 2.31
N ARG A 734 -21.82 -3.31 2.06
CA ARG A 734 -22.99 -2.88 2.83
C ARG A 734 -24.17 -3.82 2.64
N ALA A 735 -24.46 -4.26 1.42
CA ALA A 735 -25.50 -5.25 1.14
C ALA A 735 -25.21 -6.59 1.84
N ALA A 736 -23.95 -7.04 1.84
CA ALA A 736 -23.53 -8.23 2.58
C ALA A 736 -23.69 -8.04 4.10
N ALA A 737 -23.44 -6.84 4.63
CA ALA A 737 -23.62 -6.54 6.04
C ALA A 737 -25.08 -6.60 6.47
N GLU A 738 -26.00 -6.09 5.65
CA GLU A 738 -27.44 -6.18 5.90
C GLU A 738 -27.92 -7.63 5.93
N GLN A 739 -27.46 -8.44 4.97
CA GLN A 739 -27.82 -9.86 4.90
C GLN A 739 -27.31 -10.64 6.12
N LEU A 740 -26.04 -10.46 6.50
CA LEU A 740 -25.45 -11.14 7.64
C LEU A 740 -26.02 -10.70 8.99
N SER A 741 -26.46 -9.44 9.09
CA SER A 741 -27.12 -8.94 10.28
C SER A 741 -28.44 -9.68 10.55
N ALA A 742 -29.15 -10.12 9.51
CA ALA A 742 -30.34 -10.97 9.65
C ALA A 742 -30.01 -12.35 10.24
N ASP A 743 -28.82 -12.87 9.97
CA ASP A 743 -28.31 -14.16 10.48
C ASP A 743 -27.60 -14.02 11.84
N GLY A 744 -27.59 -12.82 12.44
CA GLY A 744 -26.99 -12.54 13.76
C GLY A 744 -25.48 -12.27 13.75
N VAL A 745 -24.84 -12.14 12.58
CA VAL A 745 -23.42 -11.83 12.44
C VAL A 745 -23.23 -10.36 12.06
N VAL A 746 -22.51 -9.60 12.88
CA VAL A 746 -22.30 -8.17 12.64
C VAL A 746 -21.06 -7.95 11.75
N LEU A 747 -21.28 -7.41 10.56
CA LEU A 747 -20.24 -6.89 9.66
C LEU A 747 -20.22 -5.35 9.75
N ASP A 748 -19.24 -4.81 10.45
CA ASP A 748 -19.05 -3.37 10.62
C ASP A 748 -18.27 -2.78 9.44
N VAL A 749 -18.98 -2.03 8.60
CA VAL A 749 -18.44 -1.32 7.43
C VAL A 749 -18.28 0.19 7.67
N SER A 750 -18.47 0.66 8.91
CA SER A 750 -18.46 2.10 9.24
C SER A 750 -17.11 2.78 9.02
N GLN A 751 -16.02 2.01 8.99
CA GLN A 751 -14.66 2.51 8.81
C GLN A 751 -14.16 2.42 7.36
N LEU A 752 -15.05 2.13 6.40
CA LEU A 752 -14.75 2.23 4.98
C LEU A 752 -14.83 3.67 4.51
N ARG A 753 -13.80 4.12 3.78
CA ARG A 753 -13.75 5.41 3.11
C ARG A 753 -13.80 5.22 1.60
N GLU A 754 -14.48 6.13 0.90
CA GLU A 754 -14.46 6.13 -0.56
C GLU A 754 -13.08 6.58 -1.05
N LEU A 755 -12.50 5.79 -1.96
CA LEU A 755 -11.24 6.14 -2.61
C LEU A 755 -11.47 7.35 -3.54
N ASN A 756 -10.96 8.53 -3.18
CA ASN A 756 -11.15 9.75 -3.97
C ASN A 756 -10.24 9.74 -5.20
N LEU A 757 -10.85 9.61 -6.38
CA LEU A 757 -10.18 9.57 -7.68
C LEU A 757 -10.54 10.81 -8.52
N ALA A 758 -10.42 12.02 -7.96
CA ALA A 758 -10.79 13.27 -8.61
C ALA A 758 -10.26 13.41 -10.06
N GLU A 759 -9.02 12.97 -10.30
CA GLU A 759 -8.39 12.98 -11.63
C GLU A 759 -9.05 11.99 -12.62
N LEU A 760 -9.46 10.81 -12.14
CA LEU A 760 -10.19 9.84 -12.99
C LEU A 760 -11.62 10.31 -13.26
N ASN A 761 -12.25 11.05 -12.35
CA ASN A 761 -13.62 11.54 -12.58
C ASN A 761 -13.68 12.52 -13.78
N HIS A 762 -12.71 13.42 -13.91
CA HIS A 762 -12.61 14.31 -15.07
C HIS A 762 -12.41 13.53 -16.39
N LEU A 763 -11.49 12.56 -16.41
CA LEU A 763 -11.28 11.70 -17.58
C LEU A 763 -12.52 10.88 -17.92
N ARG A 764 -13.22 10.33 -16.91
CA ARG A 764 -14.48 9.61 -17.09
C ARG A 764 -15.54 10.48 -17.76
N GLU A 765 -15.74 11.69 -17.26
CA GLU A 765 -16.73 12.62 -17.82
C GLU A 765 -16.39 12.98 -19.27
N ALA A 766 -15.12 13.23 -19.58
CA ALA A 766 -14.67 13.52 -20.94
C ALA A 766 -14.88 12.32 -21.90
N ILE A 767 -14.60 11.09 -21.45
CA ILE A 767 -14.82 9.87 -22.23
C ILE A 767 -16.32 9.66 -22.49
N GLN A 768 -17.17 9.78 -21.47
CA GLN A 768 -18.61 9.52 -21.60
C GLN A 768 -19.36 10.62 -22.36
N ALA A 769 -18.82 11.84 -22.43
CA ALA A 769 -19.34 12.92 -23.25
C ALA A 769 -19.01 12.76 -24.75
N THR A 770 -18.20 11.77 -25.13
CA THR A 770 -17.79 11.54 -26.51
C THR A 770 -18.74 10.58 -27.22
N ASP A 771 -19.43 11.08 -28.24
CA ASP A 771 -20.25 10.30 -29.14
C ASP A 771 -19.60 10.18 -30.53
N ILE A 772 -19.67 8.98 -31.12
CA ILE A 772 -19.15 8.70 -32.47
C ILE A 772 -20.32 8.58 -33.43
N PHE A 773 -20.37 9.41 -34.47
CA PHE A 773 -21.52 9.49 -35.38
C PHE A 773 -21.36 8.68 -36.67
N PHE A 774 -22.48 8.27 -37.25
CA PHE A 774 -22.52 7.42 -38.45
C PHE A 774 -23.48 7.95 -39.52
N TYR A 775 -23.08 7.75 -40.78
CA TYR A 775 -23.96 7.94 -41.93
C TYR A 775 -25.10 6.92 -41.93
N SER A 776 -26.22 7.28 -42.57
CA SER A 776 -27.38 6.40 -42.70
C SER A 776 -27.02 5.08 -43.40
N GLY A 777 -27.48 3.96 -42.84
CA GLY A 777 -27.22 2.62 -43.36
C GLY A 777 -25.76 2.14 -43.30
N LYS A 778 -24.84 2.90 -42.70
CA LYS A 778 -23.43 2.51 -42.57
C LYS A 778 -23.09 2.02 -41.15
N ALA A 779 -22.25 0.98 -41.08
CA ALA A 779 -21.72 0.42 -39.84
C ALA A 779 -20.30 0.92 -39.51
N VAL A 780 -19.62 1.58 -40.45
CA VAL A 780 -18.29 2.15 -40.26
C VAL A 780 -18.43 3.68 -40.17
N PRO A 781 -17.80 4.34 -39.18
CA PRO A 781 -17.85 5.78 -39.06
C PRO A 781 -17.12 6.45 -40.23
N GLY A 782 -17.51 7.68 -40.56
CA GLY A 782 -16.88 8.43 -41.66
C GLY A 782 -15.46 8.89 -41.33
N PRO A 783 -14.65 9.24 -42.34
CA PRO A 783 -13.27 9.70 -42.15
C PRO A 783 -13.18 10.93 -41.24
N GLU A 784 -14.22 11.76 -41.17
CA GLU A 784 -14.31 12.91 -40.26
C GLU A 784 -14.31 12.53 -38.77
N GLN A 785 -14.65 11.30 -38.42
CA GLN A 785 -14.61 10.78 -37.05
C GLN A 785 -13.22 10.26 -36.64
N THR A 786 -12.25 10.21 -37.57
CA THR A 786 -10.89 9.72 -37.29
C THR A 786 -10.22 10.47 -36.12
N PRO A 787 -10.22 11.81 -36.07
CA PRO A 787 -9.63 12.55 -34.96
C PRO A 787 -10.37 12.36 -33.62
N VAL A 788 -11.67 12.05 -33.67
CA VAL A 788 -12.47 11.74 -32.47
C VAL A 788 -12.05 10.37 -31.92
N LEU A 789 -11.88 9.38 -32.79
CA LEU A 789 -11.40 8.05 -32.42
C LEU A 789 -9.96 8.05 -31.89
N ASP A 790 -9.09 8.90 -32.45
CA ASP A 790 -7.71 9.04 -31.96
C ASP A 790 -7.69 9.61 -30.53
N ARG A 791 -8.40 10.73 -30.29
CA ARG A 791 -8.52 11.33 -28.95
C ARG A 791 -9.16 10.38 -27.94
N LEU A 792 -10.25 9.71 -28.34
CA LEU A 792 -10.90 8.73 -27.48
C LEU A 792 -9.95 7.59 -27.12
N ALA A 793 -9.19 7.06 -28.08
CA ALA A 793 -8.22 6.01 -27.80
C ALA A 793 -7.16 6.45 -26.79
N ASP A 794 -6.65 7.68 -26.88
CA ASP A 794 -5.68 8.22 -25.93
C ASP A 794 -6.29 8.39 -24.53
N GLN A 795 -7.50 8.95 -24.42
CA GLN A 795 -8.22 9.07 -23.15
C GLN A 795 -8.50 7.71 -22.51
N LEU A 796 -8.90 6.71 -23.29
CA LEU A 796 -9.14 5.34 -22.78
C LEU A 796 -7.86 4.69 -22.26
N LYS A 797 -6.72 4.88 -22.94
CA LYS A 797 -5.41 4.38 -22.49
C LYS A 797 -4.97 5.07 -21.21
N GLU A 798 -5.09 6.39 -21.14
CA GLU A 798 -4.76 7.17 -19.96
C GLU A 798 -5.63 6.78 -18.76
N PHE A 799 -6.94 6.70 -18.94
CA PHE A 799 -7.87 6.25 -17.91
C PHE A 799 -7.54 4.84 -17.42
N ALA A 800 -7.29 3.89 -18.33
CA ALA A 800 -6.91 2.53 -17.96
C ALA A 800 -5.58 2.47 -17.21
N GLN A 801 -4.61 3.31 -17.57
CA GLN A 801 -3.32 3.38 -16.88
C GLN A 801 -3.46 4.00 -15.48
N SER A 802 -4.20 5.09 -15.34
CA SER A 802 -4.44 5.76 -14.07
C SER A 802 -5.29 4.89 -13.13
N ALA A 803 -6.30 4.19 -13.65
CA ALA A 803 -7.08 3.21 -12.87
C ALA A 803 -6.19 2.06 -12.35
N ARG A 804 -5.30 1.51 -13.21
CA ARG A 804 -4.35 0.46 -12.81
C ARG A 804 -3.37 0.93 -11.72
N LYS A 805 -2.87 2.17 -11.80
CA LYS A 805 -2.01 2.76 -10.75
C LYS A 805 -2.74 2.83 -9.41
N SER A 806 -4.05 3.09 -9.44
CA SER A 806 -4.91 3.12 -8.25
C SER A 806 -5.44 1.74 -7.84
N GLY A 807 -4.99 0.65 -8.48
CA GLY A 807 -5.38 -0.73 -8.13
C GLY A 807 -6.79 -1.14 -8.56
N VAL A 808 -7.41 -0.40 -9.49
CA VAL A 808 -8.77 -0.64 -9.99
C VAL A 808 -8.71 -1.01 -11.47
N THR A 809 -9.61 -1.89 -11.94
CA THR A 809 -9.67 -2.26 -13.36
C THR A 809 -10.76 -1.46 -14.08
N ALA A 810 -10.41 -0.78 -15.16
CA ALA A 810 -11.38 -0.06 -16.00
C ALA A 810 -11.90 -0.93 -17.13
N ARG A 811 -13.22 -0.94 -17.34
CA ARG A 811 -13.89 -1.50 -18.52
C ARG A 811 -14.74 -0.44 -19.20
N PHE A 812 -14.82 -0.48 -20.52
CA PHE A 812 -15.52 0.50 -21.33
C PHE A 812 -16.60 -0.16 -22.16
N MET A 813 -17.86 0.22 -21.94
CA MET A 813 -19.01 -0.28 -22.68
C MET A 813 -19.28 0.64 -23.87
N LEU A 814 -19.12 0.10 -25.08
CA LEU A 814 -19.47 0.73 -26.34
C LEU A 814 -20.93 0.36 -26.68
N THR A 815 -21.85 1.32 -26.53
CA THR A 815 -23.26 1.11 -26.89
C THR A 815 -23.56 1.74 -28.23
N GLY A 816 -23.95 0.93 -29.21
CA GLY A 816 -24.38 1.41 -30.52
C GLY A 816 -25.88 1.66 -30.57
N HIS A 817 -26.25 2.81 -31.14
CA HIS A 817 -27.61 3.31 -31.29
C HIS A 817 -27.98 3.44 -32.78
N SER A 818 -29.28 3.35 -33.09
CA SER A 818 -29.85 3.54 -34.42
C SER A 818 -31.00 4.53 -34.39
N ASP A 819 -31.29 5.11 -35.55
CA ASP A 819 -32.55 5.82 -35.81
C ASP A 819 -33.72 4.83 -35.99
N GLY A 820 -34.94 5.33 -35.83
CA GLY A 820 -36.21 4.62 -35.99
C GLY A 820 -36.58 4.33 -37.44
N THR A 821 -35.76 4.73 -38.40
CA THR A 821 -35.99 4.45 -39.82
C THR A 821 -35.56 3.02 -40.15
N GLY A 822 -36.52 2.13 -40.40
CA GLY A 822 -36.25 0.75 -40.84
C GLY A 822 -36.98 -0.30 -39.98
N ARG A 823 -36.63 -1.58 -40.19
CA ARG A 823 -37.12 -2.67 -39.32
C ARG A 823 -36.31 -2.70 -38.04
N GLU A 824 -36.98 -2.87 -36.90
CA GLU A 824 -36.36 -2.91 -35.57
C GLU A 824 -35.24 -3.95 -35.44
N THR A 825 -35.44 -5.15 -36.00
CA THR A 825 -34.41 -6.22 -36.03
C THR A 825 -33.16 -5.82 -36.82
N ALA A 826 -33.32 -5.04 -37.89
CA ALA A 826 -32.20 -4.49 -38.66
C ALA A 826 -31.49 -3.36 -37.88
N ASN A 827 -32.26 -2.55 -37.14
CA ASN A 827 -31.73 -1.47 -36.31
C ASN A 827 -30.90 -1.98 -35.12
N VAL A 828 -31.32 -3.06 -34.46
CA VAL A 828 -30.52 -3.72 -33.43
C VAL A 828 -29.23 -4.29 -34.03
N SER A 829 -29.34 -4.96 -35.19
CA SER A 829 -28.19 -5.58 -35.86
C SER A 829 -27.16 -4.54 -36.31
N ILE A 830 -27.59 -3.43 -36.91
CA ILE A 830 -26.69 -2.37 -37.37
C ILE A 830 -26.07 -1.61 -36.20
N SER A 831 -26.80 -1.42 -35.09
CA SER A 831 -26.26 -0.72 -33.93
C SER A 831 -25.18 -1.56 -33.23
N ALA A 832 -25.37 -2.88 -33.11
CA ALA A 832 -24.32 -3.80 -32.66
C ALA A 832 -23.10 -3.79 -33.61
N ALA A 833 -23.33 -3.83 -34.93
CA ALA A 833 -22.25 -3.78 -35.91
C ALA A 833 -21.43 -2.48 -35.85
N ARG A 834 -22.06 -1.33 -35.56
CA ARG A 834 -21.38 -0.04 -35.36
C ARG A 834 -20.46 -0.06 -34.15
N ALA A 835 -20.96 -0.54 -33.02
CA ALA A 835 -20.17 -0.63 -31.79
C ALA A 835 -18.98 -1.60 -31.96
N GLU A 836 -19.19 -2.71 -32.69
CA GLU A 836 -18.12 -3.65 -33.05
C GLU A 836 -17.07 -3.03 -33.99
N ALA A 837 -17.49 -2.21 -34.96
CA ALA A 837 -16.58 -1.49 -35.83
C ALA A 837 -15.72 -0.47 -35.03
N VAL A 838 -16.33 0.25 -34.08
CA VAL A 838 -15.60 1.15 -33.17
C VAL A 838 -14.60 0.37 -32.32
N ARG A 839 -15.00 -0.79 -31.76
CA ARG A 839 -14.10 -1.68 -31.01
C ARG A 839 -12.87 -2.05 -31.83
N ALA A 840 -13.06 -2.47 -33.08
CA ALA A 840 -11.96 -2.81 -33.98
C ALA A 840 -11.06 -1.61 -34.30
N LEU A 841 -11.64 -0.41 -34.48
CA LEU A 841 -10.90 0.82 -34.74
C LEU A 841 -10.10 1.33 -33.54
N LEU A 842 -10.62 1.18 -32.32
CA LEU A 842 -9.93 1.50 -31.07
C LEU A 842 -8.82 0.49 -30.77
N ASN A 843 -9.05 -0.79 -31.05
CA ASN A 843 -8.03 -1.83 -30.92
C ASN A 843 -6.81 -1.55 -31.82
N ARG A 844 -7.03 -1.13 -33.07
CA ARG A 844 -5.95 -0.69 -33.98
C ARG A 844 -5.16 0.51 -33.47
N ARG A 845 -5.72 1.30 -32.54
CA ARG A 845 -5.08 2.46 -31.89
C ARG A 845 -4.41 2.12 -30.55
N GLY A 846 -4.35 0.83 -30.20
CA GLY A 846 -3.68 0.32 -29.01
C GLY A 846 -4.53 0.26 -27.75
N VAL A 847 -5.86 0.41 -27.84
CA VAL A 847 -6.76 0.12 -26.72
C VAL A 847 -6.95 -1.39 -26.61
N ALA A 848 -6.61 -1.96 -25.46
CA ALA A 848 -6.63 -3.41 -25.30
C ALA A 848 -8.08 -3.96 -25.43
N PRO A 849 -8.32 -4.97 -26.29
CA PRO A 849 -9.67 -5.42 -26.63
C PRO A 849 -10.42 -6.03 -25.45
N GLU A 850 -9.73 -6.55 -24.44
CA GLU A 850 -10.30 -7.08 -23.20
C GLU A 850 -10.94 -6.02 -22.30
N LEU A 851 -10.61 -4.74 -22.52
CA LEU A 851 -11.21 -3.62 -21.79
C LEU A 851 -12.47 -3.09 -22.47
N LEU A 852 -12.76 -3.51 -23.71
CA LEU A 852 -13.86 -2.99 -24.53
C LEU A 852 -15.00 -4.01 -24.60
N LEU A 853 -16.17 -3.64 -24.09
CA LEU A 853 -17.42 -4.38 -24.19
C LEU A 853 -18.34 -3.72 -25.22
N VAL A 854 -19.18 -4.50 -25.90
CA VAL A 854 -20.06 -3.99 -26.97
C VAL A 854 -21.50 -4.36 -26.67
N ARG A 855 -22.42 -3.39 -26.86
CA ARG A 855 -23.87 -3.57 -26.76
C ARG A 855 -24.59 -2.87 -27.93
N GLY A 856 -25.59 -3.52 -28.52
CA GLY A 856 -26.49 -2.90 -29.49
C GLY A 856 -27.80 -2.49 -28.83
N ALA A 857 -28.07 -1.20 -28.69
CA ALA A 857 -29.31 -0.67 -28.11
C ALA A 857 -30.45 -0.49 -29.14
N GLY A 858 -30.20 -0.64 -30.44
CA GLY A 858 -31.19 -0.39 -31.48
C GLY A 858 -31.79 1.03 -31.36
N THR A 859 -33.11 1.10 -31.32
CA THR A 859 -33.91 2.34 -31.19
C THR A 859 -34.41 2.59 -29.77
N PHE A 860 -34.02 1.78 -28.79
CA PHE A 860 -34.60 1.76 -27.45
C PHE A 860 -34.06 2.86 -26.51
N GLU A 861 -32.96 3.53 -26.88
CA GLU A 861 -32.30 4.56 -26.06
C GLU A 861 -32.03 5.88 -26.86
N PRO A 862 -33.06 6.58 -27.38
CA PRO A 862 -32.87 7.81 -28.16
C PRO A 862 -32.46 8.99 -27.27
N VAL A 863 -31.52 9.82 -27.76
CA VAL A 863 -31.12 11.08 -27.06
C VAL A 863 -31.97 12.26 -27.51
N VAL A 864 -32.43 12.25 -28.76
CA VAL A 864 -33.34 13.26 -29.28
C VAL A 864 -34.60 12.56 -29.81
N PRO A 865 -35.81 13.01 -29.42
CA PRO A 865 -37.06 12.52 -30.00
C PRO A 865 -37.07 12.67 -31.53
N GLU A 866 -37.67 11.72 -32.23
CA GLU A 866 -37.66 11.68 -33.70
C GLU A 866 -38.76 12.55 -34.32
N ASN A 867 -38.49 13.85 -34.40
CA ASN A 867 -39.36 14.81 -35.07
C ASN A 867 -38.60 15.79 -36.00
N SER A 868 -37.31 15.52 -36.26
CA SER A 868 -36.51 16.26 -37.24
C SER A 868 -35.42 15.39 -37.88
N GLN A 869 -34.99 15.75 -39.10
CA GLN A 869 -33.87 15.11 -39.81
C GLN A 869 -32.56 15.17 -38.99
N THR A 870 -32.41 16.21 -38.16
CA THR A 870 -31.31 16.42 -37.22
C THR A 870 -31.32 15.39 -36.08
N GLY A 871 -32.49 15.05 -35.54
CA GLY A 871 -32.63 14.03 -34.48
C GLY A 871 -32.23 12.63 -34.95
N SER A 872 -32.57 12.28 -36.20
CA SER A 872 -32.17 11.00 -36.83
C SER A 872 -30.65 10.88 -36.97
N SER A 873 -29.92 11.95 -37.32
CA SER A 873 -28.44 11.90 -37.34
C SER A 873 -27.81 11.76 -35.97
N THR A 874 -28.38 12.38 -34.94
CA THR A 874 -27.86 12.32 -33.57
C THR A 874 -28.08 10.94 -32.93
N ASN A 875 -29.13 10.22 -33.34
CA ASN A 875 -29.41 8.87 -32.83
C ASN A 875 -28.57 7.76 -33.50
N ARG A 876 -27.96 8.03 -34.66
CA ARG A 876 -26.97 7.13 -35.28
C ARG A 876 -25.59 7.34 -34.68
N ARG A 877 -25.37 6.82 -33.47
CA ARG A 877 -24.12 7.00 -32.75
C ARG A 877 -23.66 5.77 -31.98
N VAL A 878 -22.41 5.80 -31.54
CA VAL A 878 -21.88 4.91 -30.48
C VAL A 878 -21.46 5.79 -29.31
N SER A 879 -22.01 5.49 -28.14
CA SER A 879 -21.66 6.14 -26.87
C SER A 879 -20.77 5.22 -26.03
N VAL A 880 -19.97 5.81 -25.14
CA VAL A 880 -19.05 5.07 -24.27
C VAL A 880 -19.45 5.25 -22.81
N THR A 881 -19.51 4.16 -22.05
CA THR A 881 -19.75 4.18 -20.60
C THR A 881 -18.57 3.52 -19.88
N VAL A 882 -18.12 4.11 -18.78
CA VAL A 882 -16.95 3.64 -18.04
C VAL A 882 -17.38 2.92 -16.77
N ASN A 883 -16.90 1.68 -16.59
CA ASN A 883 -17.11 0.87 -15.40
C ASN A 883 -15.76 0.63 -14.70
N LEU A 884 -15.75 0.74 -13.38
CA LEU A 884 -14.60 0.47 -12.53
C LEU A 884 -14.89 -0.77 -11.68
N ASP A 885 -14.02 -1.77 -11.79
CA ASP A 885 -14.11 -3.06 -11.08
C ASP A 885 -13.07 -3.20 -9.98
#